data_AF-A0A8T7BU23-F1
#
_entry.id   AF-A0A8T7BU23-F1
#
_cell.length_a   1.000
_cell.length_b   1.000
_cell.length_c   1.000
_cell.angle_alpha   90.00
_cell.angle_beta   90.00
_cell.angle_gamma   90.00
#
_symmetry.space_group_name_H-M   'P 1'
#
loop_
_entity.id
_entity.type
_entity.pdbx_description
1 polymer ?
#
loop_
_entity_poly.entity_id
_entity_poly.type
_entity_poly.pdbx_seq_one_letter_code
_entity_poly.pdbx_strand_id
1 'polypeptide(L)'
;MNPVYLLTIISLTGILYGCGGGSDIQQNPNINATNLAYAGPPPATGDVRDFQINVWDNLKAQNRCGQCHGQGQNPTFVDPDDINVAYSQAVPNINLSDPSQSLMVTKVGGGHNCWLTSDIACADSIEQMIINWAGGSAASTTRQIPLTAPVIKDPGDSKTFPVVSNGVAPVGFDAIHTLLVAHCQDCHDDSVSLPISPFFANAEATTAYEAAKPKINIDTPDKSRFVVRLREEFHNCWTNICEDDAIAMQSAIEAFADAIPLTAVNTNLVTSKALNLTDGIVASGGNRHESNLVAIWEFKAGTGATAFDTSGIEPAINLSLSGSHEWLQEFGIDLTGGKAQGDTNTSKKIHDFIRSTGEYSVETWAIPANVTQEDANIISYSAGAVRRNFTLGQSLYNYNLYNRSNESDANGVEFLSTADAGEILQSSLQHVVATYDAVSGRSIYVNGELIEVTDPVTVSTSIADWDDSYAIVMGNEVSNNRTWNGKLRMAAIHNRVLTPEQVAQNFDVGVGEKFFLLFSVAEEIGIPDSYILFEVSLFDSFAYLFNRPTFINLDPDWTPVAIDIEGMRIGINGKEAIAGQVYANLDTAVDPALYAAQGGQLLSPSGSVIALEKGTESDEFFLTFEKLGSNTNAFLDPAPVAPTPGADADPVSDIGVRTFDEINA
;
A
#
# COMPACT_ATOMS: atom_id res chain seq x y z
N MET A 1 -44.93 -74.01 0.53
CA MET A 1 -44.62 -73.13 1.67
C MET A 1 -43.13 -73.28 1.95
N ASN A 2 -42.38 -72.16 1.97
CA ASN A 2 -40.91 -72.01 2.06
C ASN A 2 -40.10 -72.48 0.82
N PRO A 3 -38.95 -71.84 0.49
CA PRO A 3 -38.90 -70.67 -0.40
C PRO A 3 -38.05 -70.93 -1.66
N VAL A 4 -38.27 -70.10 -2.70
CA VAL A 4 -37.50 -70.10 -3.95
C VAL A 4 -36.24 -69.25 -3.77
N TYR A 5 -35.08 -69.87 -3.99
CA TYR A 5 -33.76 -69.24 -4.00
C TYR A 5 -33.62 -68.30 -5.21
N LEU A 6 -33.29 -67.03 -4.95
CA LEU A 6 -32.92 -66.06 -5.97
C LEU A 6 -31.41 -66.15 -6.23
N LEU A 7 -31.08 -66.42 -7.49
CA LEU A 7 -29.72 -66.60 -8.03
C LEU A 7 -28.96 -65.25 -7.99
N THR A 8 -27.82 -65.21 -7.32
CA THR A 8 -26.90 -64.05 -7.31
C THR A 8 -25.95 -64.15 -8.50
N ILE A 9 -26.06 -63.22 -9.45
CA ILE A 9 -25.12 -63.05 -10.57
C ILE A 9 -24.00 -62.11 -10.12
N ILE A 10 -22.77 -62.63 -10.14
CA ILE A 10 -21.53 -61.89 -9.86
C ILE A 10 -21.14 -61.15 -11.14
N SER A 11 -21.24 -59.82 -11.12
CA SER A 11 -20.71 -58.94 -12.17
C SER A 11 -19.35 -58.40 -11.76
N LEU A 12 -18.30 -58.95 -12.35
CA LEU A 12 -16.90 -58.54 -12.22
C LEU A 12 -16.69 -57.25 -13.04
N THR A 13 -16.60 -56.09 -12.39
CA THR A 13 -16.30 -54.81 -13.06
C THR A 13 -14.78 -54.57 -13.02
N GLY A 14 -14.14 -54.61 -14.18
CA GLY A 14 -12.72 -54.34 -14.36
C GLY A 14 -12.40 -52.86 -14.18
N ILE A 15 -11.37 -52.60 -13.40
CA ILE A 15 -10.78 -51.28 -13.14
C ILE A 15 -10.05 -50.83 -14.43
N LEU A 16 -10.53 -49.74 -15.03
CA LEU A 16 -9.74 -48.94 -15.99
C LEU A 16 -9.12 -47.77 -15.21
N TYR A 17 -7.83 -47.88 -14.93
CA TYR A 17 -6.99 -46.75 -14.52
C TYR A 17 -6.82 -45.84 -15.73
N GLY A 18 -7.56 -44.73 -15.76
CA GLY A 18 -7.23 -43.57 -16.57
C GLY A 18 -6.41 -42.61 -15.71
N CYS A 19 -5.13 -42.43 -16.04
CA CYS A 19 -4.35 -41.28 -15.57
C CYS A 19 -4.93 -40.02 -16.22
N GLY A 20 -5.85 -39.35 -15.53
CA GLY A 20 -6.21 -37.96 -15.80
C GLY A 20 -5.29 -37.07 -14.97
N GLY A 21 -4.43 -36.31 -15.64
CA GLY A 21 -3.53 -35.34 -15.01
C GLY A 21 -4.32 -34.35 -14.16
N GLY A 22 -3.81 -34.08 -12.96
CA GLY A 22 -4.36 -33.10 -12.04
C GLY A 22 -4.30 -31.71 -12.65
N SER A 23 -5.46 -31.24 -13.10
CA SER A 23 -5.77 -29.82 -13.05
C SER A 23 -5.99 -29.45 -11.59
N ASP A 24 -5.29 -28.44 -11.08
CA ASP A 24 -5.64 -27.79 -9.82
C ASP A 24 -7.08 -27.28 -9.94
N ILE A 25 -8.00 -27.93 -9.24
CA ILE A 25 -9.36 -27.41 -9.10
C ILE A 25 -9.27 -26.36 -8.00
N GLN A 26 -9.12 -25.08 -8.36
CA GLN A 26 -9.47 -23.99 -7.45
C GLN A 26 -10.93 -24.18 -7.05
N GLN A 27 -11.18 -24.54 -5.79
CA GLN A 27 -12.53 -24.52 -5.25
C GLN A 27 -12.94 -23.06 -5.06
N ASN A 28 -14.04 -22.67 -5.70
CA ASN A 28 -14.66 -21.37 -5.46
C ASN A 28 -15.06 -21.25 -3.96
N PRO A 29 -14.97 -20.03 -3.37
CA PRO A 29 -15.29 -19.82 -1.97
C PRO A 29 -16.70 -20.32 -1.61
N ASN A 30 -16.81 -21.07 -0.52
CA ASN A 30 -18.12 -21.42 0.03
C ASN A 30 -18.72 -20.17 0.69
N ILE A 31 -19.89 -19.72 0.22
CA ILE A 31 -20.56 -18.53 0.77
C ILE A 31 -21.59 -18.86 1.87
N ASN A 32 -21.81 -20.14 2.18
CA ASN A 32 -22.78 -20.56 3.19
C ASN A 32 -22.15 -20.60 4.59
N ALA A 33 -22.34 -19.55 5.37
CA ALA A 33 -21.92 -19.49 6.78
C ALA A 33 -22.97 -20.16 7.69
N THR A 34 -22.71 -21.40 8.12
CA THR A 34 -23.41 -21.99 9.29
C THR A 34 -22.59 -21.72 10.54
N ASN A 35 -23.09 -20.83 11.40
CA ASN A 35 -22.48 -20.55 12.70
C ASN A 35 -22.87 -21.64 13.71
N LEU A 36 -21.87 -22.31 14.27
CA LEU A 36 -22.05 -23.22 15.40
C LEU A 36 -22.13 -22.39 16.69
N ALA A 37 -23.25 -22.50 17.40
CA ALA A 37 -23.38 -21.93 18.73
C ALA A 37 -22.45 -22.69 19.69
N TYR A 38 -21.60 -21.97 20.43
CA TYR A 38 -20.66 -22.59 21.36
C TYR A 38 -21.41 -23.15 22.58
N ALA A 39 -21.26 -24.44 22.83
CA ALA A 39 -21.91 -25.14 23.95
C ALA A 39 -20.90 -25.83 24.90
N GLY A 40 -19.61 -25.59 24.69
CA GLY A 40 -18.53 -26.18 25.48
C GLY A 40 -18.25 -25.47 26.81
N PRO A 41 -17.19 -25.91 27.53
CA PRO A 41 -16.75 -25.29 28.77
C PRO A 41 -16.39 -23.80 28.62
N PRO A 42 -16.57 -22.95 29.64
CA PRO A 42 -16.13 -21.56 29.56
C PRO A 42 -14.59 -21.46 29.40
N PRO A 43 -14.08 -20.34 28.86
CA PRO A 43 -12.65 -20.05 28.85
C PRO A 43 -12.01 -20.16 30.23
N ALA A 44 -10.89 -20.88 30.33
CA ALA A 44 -10.19 -21.09 31.59
C ALA A 44 -9.40 -19.86 32.08
N THR A 45 -9.02 -18.95 31.18
CA THR A 45 -8.27 -17.73 31.49
C THR A 45 -8.80 -16.54 30.67
N GLY A 46 -8.38 -15.32 31.02
CA GLY A 46 -8.64 -14.13 30.21
C GLY A 46 -8.07 -14.25 28.80
N ASP A 47 -6.85 -14.80 28.67
CA ASP A 47 -6.21 -15.01 27.37
C ASP A 47 -6.99 -16.01 26.48
N VAL A 48 -7.53 -17.10 27.06
CA VAL A 48 -8.43 -18.01 26.32
C VAL A 48 -9.71 -17.29 25.89
N ARG A 49 -10.21 -16.36 26.70
CA ARG A 49 -11.38 -15.54 26.35
C ARG A 49 -11.07 -14.57 25.21
N ASP A 50 -9.89 -13.96 25.21
CA ASP A 50 -9.47 -13.05 24.14
C ASP A 50 -9.22 -13.80 22.83
N PHE A 51 -8.60 -14.99 22.88
CA PHE A 51 -8.52 -15.90 21.74
C PHE A 51 -9.91 -16.28 21.21
N GLN A 52 -10.87 -16.57 22.12
CA GLN A 52 -12.22 -16.94 21.73
C GLN A 52 -12.89 -15.83 20.92
N ILE A 53 -12.83 -14.59 21.42
CA ILE A 53 -13.49 -13.43 20.83
C ILE A 53 -12.84 -13.06 19.49
N ASN A 54 -11.50 -13.02 19.45
CA ASN A 54 -10.78 -12.39 18.35
C ASN A 54 -10.40 -13.37 17.24
N VAL A 55 -10.14 -14.64 17.55
CA VAL A 55 -9.71 -15.63 16.56
C VAL A 55 -10.79 -16.69 16.33
N TRP A 56 -11.21 -17.38 17.40
CA TRP A 56 -12.08 -18.55 17.26
C TRP A 56 -13.46 -18.20 16.71
N ASP A 57 -14.12 -17.18 17.25
CA ASP A 57 -15.47 -16.77 16.82
C ASP A 57 -15.49 -16.33 15.35
N ASN A 58 -14.39 -15.78 14.83
CA ASN A 58 -14.26 -15.31 13.45
C ASN A 58 -13.87 -16.41 12.45
N LEU A 59 -13.27 -17.53 12.89
CA LEU A 59 -12.76 -18.60 12.01
C LEU A 59 -13.54 -19.92 12.08
N LYS A 60 -14.35 -20.14 13.11
CA LYS A 60 -15.09 -21.41 13.33
C LYS A 60 -16.14 -21.76 12.29
N ALA A 61 -16.55 -20.80 11.46
CA ALA A 61 -17.59 -21.04 10.46
C ALA A 61 -17.16 -22.13 9.45
N GLN A 62 -18.11 -22.93 9.00
CA GLN A 62 -17.85 -24.05 8.06
C GLN A 62 -17.41 -23.60 6.66
N ASN A 63 -17.55 -22.32 6.34
CA ASN A 63 -17.02 -21.76 5.12
C ASN A 63 -15.63 -21.11 5.29
N ARG A 64 -14.98 -21.38 6.42
CA ARG A 64 -13.64 -20.91 6.79
C ARG A 64 -12.84 -22.08 7.34
N CYS A 65 -12.00 -21.84 8.35
CA CYS A 65 -11.18 -22.86 8.99
C CYS A 65 -12.00 -23.97 9.67
N GLY A 66 -13.24 -23.68 10.10
CA GLY A 66 -14.11 -24.61 10.83
C GLY A 66 -14.42 -25.92 10.11
N GLN A 67 -14.34 -25.94 8.77
CA GLN A 67 -14.56 -27.15 7.97
C GLN A 67 -13.51 -28.23 8.23
N CYS A 68 -12.25 -27.83 8.33
CA CYS A 68 -11.12 -28.74 8.46
C CYS A 68 -10.58 -28.76 9.89
N HIS A 69 -10.44 -27.59 10.51
CA HIS A 69 -9.78 -27.40 11.80
C HIS A 69 -10.72 -27.39 13.01
N GLY A 70 -12.00 -27.78 12.81
CA GLY A 70 -12.95 -28.01 13.91
C GLY A 70 -12.72 -29.35 14.61
N GLN A 71 -12.99 -30.46 13.91
CA GLN A 71 -12.78 -31.83 14.41
C GLN A 71 -12.21 -32.78 13.32
N GLY A 72 -11.96 -32.27 12.12
CA GLY A 72 -11.60 -33.09 10.95
C GLY A 72 -10.11 -33.31 10.76
N GLN A 73 -9.29 -32.31 11.11
CA GLN A 73 -7.85 -32.27 10.85
C GLN A 73 -7.09 -31.52 11.94
N ASN A 74 -5.92 -32.05 12.32
CA ASN A 74 -5.00 -31.37 13.23
C ASN A 74 -4.20 -30.27 12.51
N PRO A 75 -3.90 -29.14 13.20
CA PRO A 75 -4.36 -28.78 14.54
C PRO A 75 -5.84 -28.37 14.58
N THR A 76 -6.59 -28.75 15.62
CA THR A 76 -8.00 -28.40 15.80
C THR A 76 -8.19 -27.05 16.50
N PHE A 77 -7.59 -26.00 15.95
CA PHE A 77 -7.57 -24.66 16.58
C PHE A 77 -8.92 -23.91 16.49
N VAL A 78 -9.93 -24.46 15.82
CA VAL A 78 -11.32 -23.95 15.85
C VAL A 78 -12.30 -25.03 16.33
N ASP A 79 -11.85 -25.85 17.29
CA ASP A 79 -12.67 -26.88 17.93
C ASP A 79 -13.97 -26.28 18.50
N PRO A 80 -15.16 -26.76 18.07
CA PRO A 80 -16.44 -26.25 18.55
C PRO A 80 -16.90 -26.79 19.91
N ASP A 81 -16.28 -27.86 20.40
CA ASP A 81 -16.68 -28.56 21.62
C ASP A 81 -15.92 -28.04 22.86
N ASP A 82 -14.67 -27.59 22.71
CA ASP A 82 -13.89 -27.04 23.82
C ASP A 82 -12.91 -25.94 23.38
N ILE A 83 -13.16 -24.71 23.86
CA ILE A 83 -12.35 -23.53 23.54
C ILE A 83 -10.95 -23.62 24.14
N ASN A 84 -10.79 -24.32 25.27
CA ASN A 84 -9.49 -24.50 25.91
C ASN A 84 -8.62 -25.47 25.11
N VAL A 85 -9.23 -26.48 24.48
CA VAL A 85 -8.55 -27.37 23.53
C VAL A 85 -8.18 -26.60 22.28
N ALA A 86 -9.12 -25.87 21.67
CA ALA A 86 -8.86 -25.02 20.51
C ALA A 86 -7.67 -24.07 20.74
N TYR A 87 -7.68 -23.36 21.87
CA TYR A 87 -6.59 -22.48 22.28
C TYR A 87 -5.25 -23.22 22.39
N SER A 88 -5.22 -24.39 23.05
CA SER A 88 -3.99 -25.18 23.19
C SER A 88 -3.39 -25.64 21.85
N GLN A 89 -4.24 -25.84 20.84
CA GLN A 89 -3.82 -26.19 19.48
C GLN A 89 -3.42 -24.96 18.65
N ALA A 90 -3.96 -23.78 18.96
CA ALA A 90 -3.64 -22.54 18.29
C ALA A 90 -2.25 -22.01 18.68
N VAL A 91 -1.96 -21.90 19.98
CA VAL A 91 -0.77 -21.23 20.53
C VAL A 91 0.56 -21.64 19.87
N PRO A 92 0.85 -22.93 19.61
CA PRO A 92 2.12 -23.32 18.97
C PRO A 92 2.33 -22.80 17.55
N ASN A 93 1.26 -22.31 16.91
CA ASN A 93 1.23 -21.85 15.52
C ASN A 93 1.18 -20.32 15.39
N ILE A 94 1.25 -19.60 16.51
CA ILE A 94 1.01 -18.16 16.59
C ILE A 94 2.24 -17.46 17.16
N ASN A 95 2.66 -16.39 16.51
CA ASN A 95 3.68 -15.49 16.99
C ASN A 95 3.00 -14.17 17.40
N LEU A 96 2.72 -13.99 18.70
CA LEU A 96 2.05 -12.79 19.19
C LEU A 96 2.93 -11.52 19.12
N SER A 97 4.26 -11.69 19.09
CA SER A 97 5.20 -10.56 18.89
C SER A 97 5.31 -10.14 17.42
N ASP A 98 5.04 -11.05 16.49
CA ASP A 98 5.00 -10.77 15.06
C ASP A 98 3.85 -11.57 14.41
N PRO A 99 2.62 -11.06 14.52
CA PRO A 99 1.43 -11.73 14.00
C PRO A 99 1.53 -12.13 12.53
N SER A 100 2.17 -11.30 11.70
CA SER A 100 2.40 -11.56 10.26
C SER A 100 3.15 -12.87 9.99
N GLN A 101 4.07 -13.24 10.90
CA GLN A 101 4.87 -14.47 10.81
C GLN A 101 4.18 -15.69 11.46
N SER A 102 2.96 -15.53 11.96
CA SER A 102 2.19 -16.67 12.46
C SER A 102 1.95 -17.69 11.34
N LEU A 103 2.03 -18.97 11.67
CA LEU A 103 1.87 -20.03 10.67
C LEU A 103 0.48 -19.98 10.02
N MET A 104 -0.55 -19.57 10.77
CA MET A 104 -1.90 -19.40 10.23
C MET A 104 -1.96 -18.32 9.13
N VAL A 105 -1.26 -17.19 9.34
CA VAL A 105 -1.20 -16.06 8.39
C VAL A 105 -0.42 -16.47 7.14
N THR A 106 0.82 -16.92 7.33
CA THR A 106 1.71 -17.31 6.21
C THR A 106 1.15 -18.46 5.38
N LYS A 107 0.44 -19.42 5.98
CA LYS A 107 -0.20 -20.52 5.24
C LYS A 107 -1.33 -20.03 4.36
N VAL A 108 -2.24 -19.22 4.91
CA VAL A 108 -3.39 -18.72 4.15
C VAL A 108 -2.94 -17.73 3.08
N GLY A 109 -1.98 -16.85 3.39
CA GLY A 109 -1.35 -15.97 2.41
C GLY A 109 -0.62 -16.71 1.29
N GLY A 110 -0.16 -17.94 1.54
CA GLY A 110 0.38 -18.85 0.53
C GLY A 110 -0.67 -19.66 -0.26
N GLY A 111 -1.96 -19.29 -0.19
CA GLY A 111 -3.04 -19.93 -0.95
C GLY A 111 -3.80 -21.04 -0.23
N HIS A 112 -3.61 -21.22 1.09
CA HIS A 112 -4.29 -22.28 1.83
C HIS A 112 -5.75 -21.92 2.16
N ASN A 113 -6.69 -22.32 1.29
CA ASN A 113 -8.15 -22.31 1.55
C ASN A 113 -8.70 -20.94 2.03
N CYS A 114 -8.28 -19.84 1.40
CA CYS A 114 -8.87 -18.53 1.64
C CYS A 114 -10.37 -18.53 1.30
N TRP A 115 -11.19 -17.90 2.15
CA TRP A 115 -12.64 -17.77 1.96
C TRP A 115 -13.03 -16.50 1.17
N LEU A 116 -12.05 -15.71 0.78
CA LEU A 116 -12.17 -14.53 -0.09
C LEU A 116 -11.52 -14.84 -1.44
N THR A 117 -11.64 -13.91 -2.40
CA THR A 117 -10.95 -14.03 -3.70
C THR A 117 -9.51 -13.48 -3.67
N SER A 118 -8.99 -13.14 -2.48
CA SER A 118 -7.65 -12.60 -2.28
C SER A 118 -7.03 -13.26 -1.06
N ASP A 119 -5.99 -14.07 -1.30
CA ASP A 119 -5.25 -14.77 -0.25
C ASP A 119 -4.59 -13.77 0.73
N ILE A 120 -4.10 -12.65 0.19
CA ILE A 120 -3.57 -11.52 0.97
C ILE A 120 -4.65 -10.99 1.92
N ALA A 121 -5.87 -10.75 1.44
CA ALA A 121 -6.95 -10.24 2.29
C ALA A 121 -7.34 -11.23 3.41
N CYS A 122 -7.34 -12.54 3.14
CA CYS A 122 -7.54 -13.54 4.18
C CYS A 122 -6.39 -13.54 5.20
N ALA A 123 -5.14 -13.45 4.73
CA ALA A 123 -3.96 -13.38 5.59
C ALA A 123 -3.98 -12.14 6.49
N ASP A 124 -4.21 -10.96 5.91
CA ASP A 124 -4.36 -9.68 6.65
C ASP A 124 -5.48 -9.78 7.69
N SER A 125 -6.62 -10.39 7.34
CA SER A 125 -7.74 -10.57 8.27
C SER A 125 -7.34 -11.45 9.47
N ILE A 126 -6.61 -12.55 9.23
CA ILE A 126 -6.13 -13.43 10.30
C ILE A 126 -5.05 -12.74 11.14
N GLU A 127 -4.15 -11.99 10.50
CA GLU A 127 -3.15 -11.19 11.18
C GLU A 127 -3.83 -10.22 12.15
N GLN A 128 -4.85 -9.51 11.69
CA GLN A 128 -5.63 -8.58 12.52
C GLN A 128 -6.41 -9.28 13.65
N MET A 129 -6.94 -10.48 13.42
CA MET A 129 -7.52 -11.31 14.50
C MET A 129 -6.48 -11.64 15.59
N ILE A 130 -5.24 -11.92 15.21
CA ILE A 130 -4.14 -12.21 16.15
C ILE A 130 -3.68 -10.93 16.86
N ILE A 131 -3.61 -9.80 16.17
CA ILE A 131 -3.32 -8.48 16.76
C ILE A 131 -4.38 -8.14 17.81
N ASN A 132 -5.66 -8.31 17.50
CA ASN A 132 -6.76 -8.05 18.43
C ASN A 132 -6.69 -8.98 19.67
N TRP A 133 -6.30 -10.24 19.48
CA TRP A 133 -6.05 -11.17 20.57
C TRP A 133 -4.87 -10.72 21.45
N ALA A 134 -3.74 -10.33 20.86
CA ALA A 134 -2.60 -9.81 21.60
C ALA A 134 -2.94 -8.51 22.38
N GLY A 135 -3.74 -7.62 21.78
CA GLY A 135 -4.16 -6.35 22.39
C GLY A 135 -5.11 -6.50 23.60
N GLY A 136 -5.89 -7.59 23.68
CA GLY A 136 -6.68 -7.94 24.87
C GLY A 136 -5.82 -8.21 26.11
N SER A 137 -4.56 -8.59 25.91
CA SER A 137 -3.58 -8.91 26.94
C SER A 137 -2.88 -7.68 27.53
N ALA A 138 -3.58 -6.56 27.76
CA ALA A 138 -3.07 -5.35 28.46
C ALA A 138 -1.70 -4.79 28.02
N ALA A 139 -1.17 -5.22 26.87
CA ALA A 139 0.12 -4.83 26.38
C ALA A 139 -0.13 -3.99 25.13
N SER A 140 0.00 -2.68 25.31
CA SER A 140 0.57 -1.79 24.31
C SER A 140 1.95 -2.35 23.93
N THR A 141 2.00 -3.46 23.21
CA THR A 141 3.26 -3.94 22.63
C THR A 141 3.51 -3.06 21.44
N THR A 142 4.46 -2.15 21.62
CA THR A 142 5.19 -1.53 20.53
C THR A 142 5.62 -2.65 19.58
N ARG A 143 4.98 -2.77 18.40
CA ARG A 143 5.38 -3.59 17.25
C ARG A 143 6.84 -3.24 16.96
N GLN A 144 7.74 -4.10 17.43
CA GLN A 144 9.12 -4.09 17.00
C GLN A 144 9.21 -5.07 15.85
N ILE A 145 9.41 -4.54 14.65
CA ILE A 145 9.65 -5.36 13.47
C ILE A 145 11.08 -5.90 13.63
N PRO A 146 11.26 -7.21 13.82
CA PRO A 146 12.59 -7.77 14.04
C PRO A 146 13.44 -7.53 12.79
N LEU A 147 14.55 -6.81 12.97
CA LEU A 147 15.48 -6.56 11.88
C LEU A 147 16.33 -7.79 11.63
N THR A 148 16.38 -8.24 10.39
CA THR A 148 17.22 -9.35 9.93
C THR A 148 18.27 -8.84 8.96
N ALA A 149 19.50 -9.32 9.10
CA ALA A 149 20.58 -9.00 8.17
C ALA A 149 20.20 -9.42 6.73
N PRO A 150 20.34 -8.53 5.74
CA PRO A 150 20.09 -8.87 4.34
C PRO A 150 21.24 -9.71 3.76
N VAL A 151 20.99 -10.30 2.59
CA VAL A 151 22.04 -10.96 1.80
C VAL A 151 23.01 -9.90 1.27
N ILE A 152 24.29 -10.08 1.54
CA ILE A 152 25.34 -9.15 1.10
C ILE A 152 25.58 -9.26 -0.40
N LYS A 153 25.44 -8.13 -1.10
CA LYS A 153 25.70 -7.97 -2.54
C LYS A 153 26.56 -6.71 -2.77
N ASP A 154 27.58 -6.81 -3.61
CA ASP A 154 28.28 -5.62 -4.07
C ASP A 154 27.43 -4.87 -5.10
N PRO A 155 27.46 -3.53 -5.15
CA PRO A 155 26.80 -2.77 -6.20
C PRO A 155 27.23 -3.24 -7.58
N GLY A 156 26.26 -3.53 -8.44
CA GLY A 156 26.49 -4.09 -9.76
C GLY A 156 26.54 -3.05 -10.87
N ASP A 157 27.29 -3.38 -11.93
CA ASP A 157 27.18 -2.69 -13.20
C ASP A 157 25.77 -2.91 -13.78
N SER A 158 25.19 -1.86 -14.36
CA SER A 158 23.75 -1.86 -14.64
C SER A 158 23.41 -1.16 -15.95
N LYS A 159 22.51 -1.75 -16.75
CA LYS A 159 21.96 -1.09 -17.95
C LYS A 159 21.00 0.01 -17.50
N THR A 160 21.07 1.21 -18.05
CA THR A 160 20.06 2.26 -17.83
C THR A 160 19.30 2.48 -19.13
N PHE A 161 17.98 2.66 -19.07
CA PHE A 161 17.21 3.08 -20.25
C PHE A 161 17.83 4.33 -20.88
N PRO A 162 18.14 4.31 -22.18
CA PRO A 162 18.70 5.50 -22.84
C PRO A 162 17.70 6.65 -22.83
N VAL A 163 18.20 7.86 -22.57
CA VAL A 163 17.34 9.06 -22.56
C VAL A 163 16.97 9.50 -23.98
N VAL A 164 15.72 9.97 -24.15
CA VAL A 164 15.32 10.68 -25.38
C VAL A 164 16.20 11.91 -25.54
N SER A 165 16.83 12.04 -26.71
CA SER A 165 17.72 13.15 -27.01
C SER A 165 17.20 13.90 -28.23
N ASN A 166 17.02 15.21 -28.10
CA ASN A 166 16.47 16.08 -29.16
C ASN A 166 15.13 15.60 -29.74
N GLY A 167 14.26 15.01 -28.90
CA GLY A 167 12.94 14.52 -29.30
C GLY A 167 12.96 13.22 -30.12
N VAL A 168 14.10 12.52 -30.17
CA VAL A 168 14.25 11.25 -30.90
C VAL A 168 14.34 10.08 -29.93
N ALA A 169 13.55 9.04 -30.18
CA ALA A 169 13.60 7.79 -29.43
C ALA A 169 14.99 7.12 -29.54
N PRO A 170 15.41 6.34 -28.54
CA PRO A 170 16.72 5.70 -28.56
C PRO A 170 16.94 4.73 -29.72
N VAL A 171 18.19 4.68 -30.18
CA VAL A 171 18.65 3.67 -31.14
C VAL A 171 18.34 2.26 -30.60
N GLY A 172 17.73 1.44 -31.44
CA GLY A 172 17.35 0.06 -31.10
C GLY A 172 15.90 -0.11 -30.65
N PHE A 173 15.18 0.97 -30.31
CA PHE A 173 13.75 0.88 -29.95
C PHE A 173 12.85 0.59 -31.16
N ASP A 174 13.32 0.84 -32.39
CA ASP A 174 12.54 0.73 -33.64
C ASP A 174 11.86 -0.64 -33.81
N ALA A 175 12.53 -1.72 -33.43
CA ALA A 175 11.98 -3.08 -33.55
C ALA A 175 10.79 -3.29 -32.61
N ILE A 176 10.87 -2.77 -31.39
CA ILE A 176 9.78 -2.81 -30.41
C ILE A 176 8.64 -1.91 -30.88
N HIS A 177 8.93 -0.67 -31.26
CA HIS A 177 7.94 0.30 -31.75
C HIS A 177 7.16 -0.24 -32.95
N THR A 178 7.85 -0.89 -33.89
CA THR A 178 7.22 -1.52 -35.07
C THR A 178 6.18 -2.58 -34.66
N LEU A 179 6.50 -3.43 -33.68
CA LEU A 179 5.56 -4.44 -33.17
C LEU A 179 4.39 -3.80 -32.43
N LEU A 180 4.65 -2.80 -31.58
CA LEU A 180 3.60 -2.11 -30.81
C LEU A 180 2.62 -1.39 -31.74
N VAL A 181 3.09 -0.66 -32.74
CA VAL A 181 2.23 0.01 -33.72
C VAL A 181 1.45 -1.00 -34.56
N ALA A 182 2.11 -2.08 -35.02
CA ALA A 182 1.45 -3.06 -35.88
C ALA A 182 0.30 -3.82 -35.20
N HIS A 183 0.35 -3.99 -33.88
CA HIS A 183 -0.54 -4.92 -33.18
C HIS A 183 -1.30 -4.32 -32.00
N CYS A 184 -0.92 -3.15 -31.50
CA CYS A 184 -1.53 -2.55 -30.32
C CYS A 184 -2.13 -1.16 -30.57
N GLN A 185 -1.87 -0.55 -31.73
CA GLN A 185 -2.25 0.84 -32.03
C GLN A 185 -3.76 1.08 -31.94
N ASP A 186 -4.59 0.12 -32.35
CA ASP A 186 -6.05 0.26 -32.37
C ASP A 186 -6.67 0.57 -30.99
N CYS A 187 -5.93 0.29 -29.90
CA CYS A 187 -6.35 0.57 -28.52
C CYS A 187 -5.36 1.48 -27.76
N HIS A 188 -4.05 1.38 -28.02
CA HIS A 188 -2.98 2.01 -27.22
C HIS A 188 -2.32 3.21 -27.92
N ASP A 189 -3.08 3.91 -28.75
CA ASP A 189 -2.73 5.19 -29.36
C ASP A 189 -3.78 6.23 -28.92
N ASP A 190 -3.34 7.45 -28.62
CA ASP A 190 -4.20 8.50 -28.06
C ASP A 190 -5.14 9.14 -29.10
N SER A 191 -4.93 8.83 -30.39
CA SER A 191 -5.72 9.35 -31.51
C SER A 191 -6.89 8.45 -31.92
N VAL A 192 -7.02 7.25 -31.34
CA VAL A 192 -8.11 6.30 -31.67
C VAL A 192 -9.43 6.67 -31.00
N SER A 193 -10.53 6.06 -31.46
CA SER A 193 -11.88 6.41 -31.02
C SER A 193 -12.20 6.04 -29.57
N LEU A 194 -11.53 5.02 -29.03
CA LEU A 194 -11.65 4.54 -27.64
C LEU A 194 -10.24 4.27 -27.09
N PRO A 195 -9.48 5.33 -26.75
CA PRO A 195 -8.08 5.20 -26.36
C PRO A 195 -7.97 4.56 -24.97
N ILE A 196 -7.03 3.62 -24.83
CA ILE A 196 -6.71 2.91 -23.59
C ILE A 196 -5.26 3.24 -23.21
N SER A 197 -5.08 3.90 -22.06
CA SER A 197 -3.74 4.14 -21.54
C SER A 197 -3.14 2.83 -20.97
N PRO A 198 -1.79 2.66 -20.96
CA PRO A 198 -0.77 3.58 -21.46
C PRO A 198 -0.63 3.60 -22.99
N PHE A 199 -0.25 4.74 -23.57
CA PHE A 199 -0.17 4.96 -25.02
C PHE A 199 1.17 4.54 -25.64
N PHE A 200 1.61 3.31 -25.36
CA PHE A 200 2.90 2.78 -25.84
C PHE A 200 2.89 2.41 -27.33
N ALA A 201 1.75 2.45 -28.02
CA ALA A 201 1.61 2.15 -29.44
C ALA A 201 1.38 3.42 -30.29
N ASN A 202 1.66 4.60 -29.72
CA ASN A 202 1.57 5.87 -30.44
C ASN A 202 2.44 5.86 -31.71
N ALA A 203 1.92 6.42 -32.81
CA ALA A 203 2.68 6.56 -34.06
C ALA A 203 4.02 7.31 -33.88
N GLU A 204 4.08 8.28 -32.96
CA GLU A 204 5.31 8.99 -32.58
C GLU A 204 6.17 8.12 -31.66
N ALA A 205 7.30 7.64 -32.20
CA ALA A 205 8.22 6.71 -31.51
C ALA A 205 8.69 7.21 -30.14
N THR A 206 8.89 8.53 -30.00
CA THR A 206 9.33 9.15 -28.74
C THR A 206 8.27 9.05 -27.64
N THR A 207 7.01 9.33 -27.97
CA THR A 207 5.88 9.20 -27.04
C THR A 207 5.65 7.73 -26.68
N ALA A 208 5.70 6.86 -27.69
CA ALA A 208 5.59 5.41 -27.51
C ALA A 208 6.71 4.87 -26.59
N TYR A 209 7.94 5.33 -26.78
CA TYR A 209 9.09 4.94 -25.96
C TYR A 209 8.89 5.28 -24.49
N GLU A 210 8.52 6.53 -24.18
CA GLU A 210 8.31 6.94 -22.79
C GLU A 210 7.17 6.16 -22.11
N ALA A 211 6.08 5.87 -22.83
CA ALA A 211 4.99 5.04 -22.33
C ALA A 211 5.36 3.54 -22.23
N ALA A 212 6.31 3.06 -23.04
CA ALA A 212 6.76 1.66 -23.07
C ALA A 212 7.82 1.33 -22.02
N LYS A 213 8.68 2.28 -21.61
CA LYS A 213 9.76 2.07 -20.63
C LYS A 213 9.32 1.31 -19.37
N PRO A 214 8.22 1.68 -18.67
CA PRO A 214 7.80 0.99 -17.46
C PRO A 214 7.27 -0.43 -17.68
N LYS A 215 7.20 -0.88 -18.94
CA LYS A 215 6.68 -2.19 -19.38
C LYS A 215 7.75 -3.09 -19.96
N ILE A 216 8.98 -2.60 -20.08
CA ILE A 216 10.15 -3.33 -20.58
C ILE A 216 11.08 -3.63 -19.41
N ASN A 217 11.55 -4.87 -19.30
CA ASN A 217 12.63 -5.24 -18.40
C ASN A 217 13.90 -5.47 -19.23
N ILE A 218 14.86 -4.52 -19.15
CA ILE A 218 16.11 -4.57 -19.93
C ILE A 218 17.17 -5.53 -19.36
N ASP A 219 17.00 -6.00 -18.13
CA ASP A 219 17.91 -6.99 -17.53
C ASP A 219 17.38 -8.42 -17.70
N THR A 220 16.06 -8.58 -17.75
CA THR A 220 15.35 -9.87 -17.91
C THR A 220 14.23 -9.74 -18.95
N PRO A 221 14.57 -9.69 -20.26
CA PRO A 221 13.61 -9.40 -21.34
C PRO A 221 12.35 -10.28 -21.37
N ASP A 222 12.46 -11.56 -21.01
CA ASP A 222 11.35 -12.52 -20.94
C ASP A 222 10.29 -12.14 -19.89
N LYS A 223 10.66 -11.39 -18.85
CA LYS A 223 9.76 -10.86 -17.82
C LYS A 223 9.13 -9.51 -18.18
N SER A 224 9.42 -8.94 -19.34
CA SER A 224 8.79 -7.69 -19.77
C SER A 224 7.28 -7.84 -19.86
N ARG A 225 6.52 -6.80 -19.45
CA ARG A 225 5.05 -6.87 -19.39
C ARG A 225 4.43 -7.20 -20.75
N PHE A 226 5.03 -6.71 -21.84
CA PHE A 226 4.59 -7.04 -23.20
C PHE A 226 4.73 -8.53 -23.53
N VAL A 227 5.79 -9.18 -23.04
CA VAL A 227 6.04 -10.61 -23.26
C VAL A 227 5.09 -11.45 -22.43
N VAL A 228 4.97 -11.16 -21.14
CA VAL A 228 4.07 -11.87 -20.20
C VAL A 228 2.60 -11.75 -20.63
N ARG A 229 2.16 -10.55 -21.05
CA ARG A 229 0.80 -10.32 -21.56
C ARG A 229 0.44 -11.21 -22.74
N LEU A 230 1.38 -11.43 -23.66
CA LEU A 230 1.19 -12.31 -24.81
C LEU A 230 1.26 -13.78 -24.37
N ARG A 231 2.35 -14.17 -23.70
CA ARG A 231 2.67 -15.57 -23.35
C ARG A 231 1.68 -16.19 -22.36
N GLU A 232 1.37 -15.46 -21.30
CA GLU A 232 0.69 -16.02 -20.12
C GLU A 232 -0.75 -15.51 -19.98
N GLU A 233 -1.02 -14.28 -20.40
CA GLU A 233 -2.35 -13.66 -20.28
C GLU A 233 -3.17 -13.71 -21.57
N PHE A 234 -2.57 -14.18 -22.67
CA PHE A 234 -3.20 -14.34 -23.98
C PHE A 234 -3.87 -13.04 -24.48
N HIS A 235 -3.28 -11.89 -24.15
CA HIS A 235 -3.85 -10.59 -24.42
C HIS A 235 -3.72 -10.23 -25.91
N ASN A 236 -4.82 -10.39 -26.67
CA ASN A 236 -4.93 -9.98 -28.08
C ASN A 236 -3.76 -10.46 -28.96
N CYS A 237 -3.39 -11.74 -28.83
CA CYS A 237 -2.37 -12.35 -29.68
C CYS A 237 -2.70 -12.15 -31.16
N TRP A 238 -1.70 -11.81 -31.95
CA TRP A 238 -1.88 -11.46 -33.36
C TRP A 238 -1.73 -12.67 -34.29
N THR A 239 -1.17 -13.78 -33.80
CA THR A 239 -1.28 -15.09 -34.44
C THR A 239 -2.14 -16.07 -33.61
N ASN A 240 -2.32 -17.28 -34.14
CA ASN A 240 -3.00 -18.36 -33.41
C ASN A 240 -2.11 -19.00 -32.32
N ILE A 241 -0.86 -18.56 -32.18
CA ILE A 241 0.13 -19.11 -31.23
C ILE A 241 0.75 -17.95 -30.46
N CYS A 242 0.16 -17.60 -29.32
CA CYS A 242 0.62 -16.50 -28.46
C CYS A 242 2.09 -16.63 -28.01
N GLU A 243 2.60 -17.86 -27.93
CA GLU A 243 4.01 -18.11 -27.62
C GLU A 243 4.94 -17.55 -28.71
N ASP A 244 4.58 -17.71 -29.99
CA ASP A 244 5.38 -17.21 -31.11
C ASP A 244 5.38 -15.67 -31.11
N ASP A 245 4.24 -15.07 -30.79
CA ASP A 245 4.07 -13.62 -30.67
C ASP A 245 4.91 -13.06 -29.51
N ALA A 246 4.88 -13.73 -28.37
CA ALA A 246 5.70 -13.39 -27.20
C ALA A 246 7.19 -13.52 -27.49
N ILE A 247 7.62 -14.57 -28.22
CA ILE A 247 9.02 -14.75 -28.64
C ILE A 247 9.46 -13.61 -29.56
N ALA A 248 8.61 -13.16 -30.48
CA ALA A 248 8.92 -12.03 -31.36
C ALA A 248 9.12 -10.74 -30.56
N MET A 249 8.22 -10.44 -29.62
CA MET A 249 8.34 -9.27 -28.73
C MET A 249 9.58 -9.38 -27.83
N GLN A 250 9.82 -10.55 -27.23
CA GLN A 250 10.98 -10.80 -26.37
C GLN A 250 12.28 -10.59 -27.15
N SER A 251 12.40 -11.14 -28.36
CA SER A 251 13.60 -11.00 -29.20
C SER A 251 13.90 -9.53 -29.54
N ALA A 252 12.87 -8.72 -29.79
CA ALA A 252 13.02 -7.29 -30.02
C ALA A 252 13.53 -6.56 -28.76
N ILE A 253 13.02 -6.93 -27.58
CA ILE A 253 13.46 -6.38 -26.30
C ILE A 253 14.89 -6.82 -25.96
N GLU A 254 15.25 -8.08 -26.20
CA GLU A 254 16.61 -8.59 -26.02
C GLU A 254 17.61 -7.82 -26.88
N ALA A 255 17.30 -7.63 -28.17
CA ALA A 255 18.15 -6.87 -29.08
C ALA A 255 18.31 -5.40 -28.65
N PHE A 256 17.23 -4.78 -28.15
CA PHE A 256 17.29 -3.43 -27.59
C PHE A 256 18.16 -3.39 -26.33
N ALA A 257 17.94 -4.32 -25.40
CA ALA A 257 18.68 -4.42 -24.16
C ALA A 257 20.18 -4.66 -24.39
N ASP A 258 20.56 -5.52 -25.33
CA ASP A 258 21.96 -5.83 -25.63
C ASP A 258 22.73 -4.66 -26.25
N ALA A 259 22.02 -3.70 -26.86
CA ALA A 259 22.61 -2.48 -27.37
C ALA A 259 22.89 -1.43 -26.28
N ILE A 260 22.35 -1.61 -25.07
CA ILE A 260 22.54 -0.66 -23.96
C ILE A 260 23.88 -0.94 -23.26
N PRO A 261 24.80 0.03 -23.19
CA PRO A 261 26.05 -0.13 -22.45
C PRO A 261 25.78 -0.23 -20.94
N LEU A 262 26.62 -0.99 -20.26
CA LEU A 262 26.61 -1.05 -18.80
C LEU A 262 27.11 0.28 -18.21
N THR A 263 26.38 0.79 -17.24
CA THR A 263 26.84 1.85 -16.34
C THR A 263 27.64 1.18 -15.24
N ALA A 264 28.96 1.37 -15.28
CA ALA A 264 29.85 0.75 -14.31
C ALA A 264 29.89 1.54 -13.00
N VAL A 265 29.90 0.82 -11.87
CA VAL A 265 30.08 1.44 -10.56
C VAL A 265 31.48 2.05 -10.50
N ASN A 266 31.57 3.34 -10.15
CA ASN A 266 32.86 4.01 -10.01
C ASN A 266 33.63 3.42 -8.83
N THR A 267 34.75 2.75 -9.12
CA THR A 267 35.56 2.02 -8.15
C THR A 267 36.30 2.91 -7.13
N ASN A 268 36.28 4.23 -7.30
CA ASN A 268 36.84 5.16 -6.32
C ASN A 268 35.85 5.55 -5.22
N LEU A 269 34.56 5.21 -5.40
CA LEU A 269 33.53 5.51 -4.40
C LEU A 269 33.72 4.63 -3.16
N VAL A 270 33.48 5.21 -1.99
CA VAL A 270 33.26 4.44 -0.76
C VAL A 270 31.79 4.04 -0.77
N THR A 271 31.49 2.76 -0.97
CA THR A 271 30.11 2.28 -1.16
C THR A 271 29.65 1.37 -0.03
N SER A 272 28.37 1.46 0.32
CA SER A 272 27.73 0.36 1.05
C SER A 272 27.56 -0.87 0.15
N LYS A 273 27.06 -1.96 0.73
CA LYS A 273 26.47 -3.06 -0.03
C LYS A 273 25.14 -2.65 -0.65
N ALA A 274 24.75 -3.36 -1.70
CA ALA A 274 23.56 -3.06 -2.50
C ALA A 274 22.34 -3.87 -2.07
N LEU A 275 21.17 -3.27 -2.29
CA LEU A 275 19.86 -3.86 -2.01
C LEU A 275 18.86 -3.49 -3.12
N ASN A 276 17.96 -4.40 -3.42
CA ASN A 276 16.71 -4.14 -4.13
C ASN A 276 15.60 -3.87 -3.10
N LEU A 277 14.47 -3.30 -3.54
CA LEU A 277 13.33 -3.09 -2.64
C LEU A 277 12.83 -4.41 -2.02
N THR A 278 12.89 -5.49 -2.80
CA THR A 278 12.48 -6.85 -2.42
C THR A 278 13.40 -7.53 -1.40
N ASP A 279 14.60 -7.02 -1.17
CA ASP A 279 15.45 -7.46 -0.04
C ASP A 279 15.02 -6.82 1.28
N GLY A 280 14.12 -5.85 1.22
CA GLY A 280 13.63 -5.11 2.37
C GLY A 280 12.70 -5.91 3.26
N ILE A 281 12.75 -5.59 4.55
CA ILE A 281 11.80 -6.13 5.52
C ILE A 281 10.52 -5.31 5.40
N VAL A 282 9.40 -5.96 5.08
CA VAL A 282 8.11 -5.28 4.97
C VAL A 282 7.72 -4.74 6.35
N ALA A 283 7.59 -3.42 6.43
CA ALA A 283 7.31 -2.66 7.63
C ALA A 283 5.87 -2.08 7.64
N SER A 284 4.98 -2.65 6.84
CA SER A 284 3.60 -2.17 6.66
C SER A 284 2.76 -2.42 7.92
N GLY A 285 2.19 -1.34 8.46
CA GLY A 285 1.25 -1.37 9.59
C GLY A 285 1.87 -1.25 10.99
N GLY A 286 3.05 -0.63 11.15
CA GLY A 286 3.87 -0.47 12.38
C GLY A 286 3.14 -0.26 13.73
N ASN A 287 3.56 0.72 14.54
CA ASN A 287 2.93 0.98 15.84
C ASN A 287 1.59 1.73 15.71
N ARG A 288 0.74 1.33 14.78
CA ARG A 288 -0.54 1.99 14.57
C ARG A 288 -1.46 1.72 15.77
N HIS A 289 -2.18 2.73 16.21
CA HIS A 289 -3.26 2.56 17.17
C HIS A 289 -4.48 1.95 16.46
N GLU A 290 -4.72 0.66 16.70
CA GLU A 290 -5.80 -0.11 16.08
C GLU A 290 -6.85 -0.61 17.08
N SER A 291 -6.80 -0.16 18.34
CA SER A 291 -7.86 -0.49 19.30
C SER A 291 -9.20 0.11 18.86
N ASN A 292 -10.30 -0.54 19.25
CA ASN A 292 -11.67 -0.08 18.96
C ASN A 292 -11.99 0.02 17.45
N LEU A 293 -11.19 -0.61 16.61
CA LEU A 293 -11.42 -0.73 15.17
C LEU A 293 -12.68 -1.56 14.91
N VAL A 294 -13.47 -1.14 13.93
CA VAL A 294 -14.71 -1.82 13.50
C VAL A 294 -14.57 -2.36 12.09
N ALA A 295 -13.91 -1.59 11.22
CA ALA A 295 -13.61 -1.94 9.83
C ALA A 295 -12.36 -1.20 9.37
N ILE A 296 -11.56 -1.82 8.51
CA ILE A 296 -10.41 -1.20 7.85
C ILE A 296 -10.29 -1.70 6.41
N TRP A 297 -10.02 -0.77 5.49
CA TRP A 297 -9.75 -1.04 4.09
C TRP A 297 -8.41 -0.42 3.73
N GLU A 298 -7.40 -1.27 3.54
CA GLU A 298 -6.05 -0.86 3.13
C GLU A 298 -5.83 -0.97 1.62
N PHE A 299 -6.82 -1.51 0.89
CA PHE A 299 -6.80 -1.62 -0.57
C PHE A 299 -5.57 -2.39 -1.12
N LYS A 300 -5.15 -3.44 -0.41
CA LYS A 300 -4.02 -4.31 -0.77
C LYS A 300 -4.30 -5.31 -1.90
N ALA A 301 -5.57 -5.52 -2.28
CA ALA A 301 -5.92 -6.53 -3.29
C ALA A 301 -5.35 -6.21 -4.68
N GLY A 302 -5.15 -4.93 -5.01
CA GLY A 302 -4.48 -4.45 -6.22
C GLY A 302 -5.20 -4.77 -7.55
N THR A 303 -6.26 -5.56 -7.54
CA THR A 303 -7.00 -6.03 -8.72
C THR A 303 -8.43 -6.40 -8.37
N GLY A 304 -9.27 -6.62 -9.39
CA GLY A 304 -10.66 -7.04 -9.22
C GLY A 304 -11.59 -5.88 -8.85
N ALA A 305 -12.83 -6.22 -8.46
CA ALA A 305 -13.89 -5.25 -8.18
C ALA A 305 -14.31 -5.24 -6.70
N THR A 306 -13.46 -5.71 -5.80
CA THR A 306 -13.76 -5.81 -4.37
C THR A 306 -12.60 -5.27 -3.54
N ALA A 307 -12.88 -4.31 -2.67
CA ALA A 307 -11.98 -3.92 -1.58
C ALA A 307 -12.39 -4.63 -0.29
N PHE A 308 -11.46 -5.33 0.35
CA PHE A 308 -11.77 -6.19 1.50
C PHE A 308 -11.65 -5.43 2.82
N ASP A 309 -12.61 -5.67 3.72
CA ASP A 309 -12.49 -5.27 5.12
C ASP A 309 -11.62 -6.29 5.85
N THR A 310 -10.40 -5.87 6.22
CA THR A 310 -9.38 -6.74 6.83
C THR A 310 -9.31 -6.57 8.35
N SER A 311 -10.30 -5.95 8.99
CA SER A 311 -10.30 -5.67 10.44
C SER A 311 -10.26 -6.90 11.36
N GLY A 312 -10.48 -8.10 10.80
CA GLY A 312 -10.62 -9.33 11.57
C GLY A 312 -11.94 -9.43 12.33
N ILE A 313 -12.91 -8.54 12.08
CA ILE A 313 -14.21 -8.51 12.76
C ILE A 313 -15.35 -8.85 11.79
N GLU A 314 -16.11 -9.88 12.13
CA GLU A 314 -17.24 -10.33 11.31
C GLU A 314 -18.60 -9.70 11.67
N PRO A 315 -19.51 -9.54 10.69
CA PRO A 315 -19.32 -9.79 9.27
C PRO A 315 -18.41 -8.72 8.62
N ALA A 316 -17.46 -9.16 7.79
CA ALA A 316 -16.58 -8.25 7.05
C ALA A 316 -17.38 -7.36 6.07
N ILE A 317 -17.10 -6.06 6.05
CA ILE A 317 -17.76 -5.08 5.17
C ILE A 317 -16.97 -4.93 3.87
N ASN A 318 -16.92 -5.99 3.06
CA ASN A 318 -16.29 -5.91 1.75
C ASN A 318 -17.03 -4.91 0.85
N LEU A 319 -16.29 -4.02 0.20
CA LEU A 319 -16.82 -2.96 -0.67
C LEU A 319 -16.79 -3.42 -2.13
N SER A 320 -17.92 -3.35 -2.80
CA SER A 320 -18.01 -3.52 -4.25
C SER A 320 -17.59 -2.22 -4.94
N LEU A 321 -16.62 -2.32 -5.84
CA LEU A 321 -16.16 -1.22 -6.68
C LEU A 321 -17.03 -1.13 -7.94
N SER A 322 -17.45 0.08 -8.29
CA SER A 322 -18.29 0.33 -9.47
C SER A 322 -18.02 1.72 -10.05
N GLY A 323 -18.41 1.94 -11.31
CA GLY A 323 -18.02 3.14 -12.04
C GLY A 323 -16.54 3.12 -12.44
N SER A 324 -15.98 4.30 -12.74
CA SER A 324 -14.58 4.44 -13.14
C SER A 324 -13.66 4.36 -11.92
N HIS A 325 -12.83 3.32 -11.86
CA HIS A 325 -11.90 3.09 -10.77
C HIS A 325 -10.61 2.41 -11.25
N GLU A 326 -9.51 2.69 -10.57
CA GLU A 326 -8.21 2.03 -10.80
C GLU A 326 -7.57 1.63 -9.47
N TRP A 327 -6.80 0.54 -9.46
CA TRP A 327 -5.99 0.16 -8.31
C TRP A 327 -4.63 0.84 -8.40
N LEU A 328 -4.14 1.32 -7.25
CA LEU A 328 -2.82 1.91 -7.14
C LEU A 328 -1.78 0.82 -6.87
N GLN A 329 -0.57 0.98 -7.42
CA GLN A 329 0.51 0.00 -7.25
C GLN A 329 1.03 -0.05 -5.80
N GLU A 330 0.88 1.05 -5.08
CA GLU A 330 1.36 1.29 -3.73
C GLU A 330 0.30 1.03 -2.63
N PHE A 331 -0.68 0.16 -2.92
CA PHE A 331 -1.95 -0.01 -2.20
C PHE A 331 -2.84 1.22 -2.28
N GLY A 332 -4.11 1.03 -2.62
CA GLY A 332 -5.06 2.12 -2.76
C GLY A 332 -5.98 1.96 -3.96
N ILE A 333 -6.95 2.86 -4.04
CA ILE A 333 -7.89 2.96 -5.15
C ILE A 333 -8.02 4.40 -5.62
N ASP A 334 -8.06 4.61 -6.93
CA ASP A 334 -8.50 5.84 -7.58
C ASP A 334 -9.99 5.73 -7.90
N LEU A 335 -10.79 6.70 -7.47
CA LEU A 335 -12.25 6.77 -7.66
C LEU A 335 -12.65 7.96 -8.54
N THR A 336 -11.90 8.27 -9.59
CA THR A 336 -12.27 9.30 -10.57
C THR A 336 -13.50 8.87 -11.39
N GLY A 337 -14.69 9.20 -10.88
CA GLY A 337 -15.99 8.78 -11.43
C GLY A 337 -16.48 7.42 -10.92
N GLY A 338 -15.89 6.91 -9.83
CA GLY A 338 -16.18 5.61 -9.25
C GLY A 338 -16.87 5.69 -7.88
N LYS A 339 -17.13 4.53 -7.30
CA LYS A 339 -17.46 4.38 -5.87
C LYS A 339 -17.10 2.99 -5.35
N ALA A 340 -16.81 2.92 -4.06
CA ALA A 340 -16.69 1.67 -3.29
C ALA A 340 -17.85 1.59 -2.29
N GLN A 341 -18.67 0.53 -2.32
CA GLN A 341 -19.88 0.45 -1.50
C GLN A 341 -20.04 -0.91 -0.81
N GLY A 342 -20.31 -0.90 0.49
CA GLY A 342 -20.63 -2.10 1.26
C GLY A 342 -22.09 -2.55 1.12
N ASP A 343 -22.38 -3.80 1.47
CA ASP A 343 -23.75 -4.29 1.60
C ASP A 343 -24.40 -3.67 2.84
N THR A 344 -25.71 -3.41 2.81
CA THR A 344 -26.42 -2.82 3.96
C THR A 344 -26.42 -3.77 5.17
N ASN A 345 -26.48 -5.09 4.96
CA ASN A 345 -26.50 -6.06 6.06
C ASN A 345 -25.14 -6.15 6.76
N THR A 346 -24.04 -6.08 6.02
CA THR A 346 -22.70 -6.08 6.64
C THR A 346 -22.38 -4.71 7.23
N SER A 347 -22.81 -3.62 6.58
CA SER A 347 -22.65 -2.24 7.08
C SER A 347 -23.35 -2.00 8.42
N LYS A 348 -24.40 -2.76 8.76
CA LYS A 348 -25.02 -2.75 10.09
C LYS A 348 -24.03 -2.95 11.24
N LYS A 349 -22.90 -3.64 11.01
CA LYS A 349 -21.79 -3.76 11.98
C LYS A 349 -21.35 -2.38 12.51
N ILE A 350 -21.24 -1.38 11.63
CA ILE A 350 -20.85 0.00 12.02
C ILE A 350 -21.85 0.59 13.02
N HIS A 351 -23.16 0.50 12.71
CA HIS A 351 -24.20 0.98 13.62
C HIS A 351 -24.13 0.26 14.98
N ASP A 352 -24.03 -1.07 14.99
CA ASP A 352 -24.11 -1.85 16.24
C ASP A 352 -22.94 -1.54 17.18
N PHE A 353 -21.73 -1.41 16.65
CA PHE A 353 -20.54 -1.05 17.43
C PHE A 353 -20.57 0.41 17.91
N ILE A 354 -20.90 1.37 17.05
CA ILE A 354 -20.91 2.79 17.40
C ILE A 354 -22.04 3.14 18.35
N ARG A 355 -23.23 2.55 18.17
CA ARG A 355 -24.37 2.78 19.08
C ARG A 355 -24.09 2.30 20.51
N SER A 356 -23.23 1.28 20.66
CA SER A 356 -22.85 0.76 21.98
C SER A 356 -21.97 1.72 22.79
N THR A 357 -21.25 2.63 22.11
CA THR A 357 -20.32 3.59 22.73
C THR A 357 -20.84 5.02 22.70
N GLY A 358 -21.68 5.38 21.71
CA GLY A 358 -22.20 6.72 21.52
C GLY A 358 -21.22 7.70 20.87
N GLU A 359 -20.09 7.20 20.37
CA GLU A 359 -18.97 7.97 19.83
C GLU A 359 -18.23 7.17 18.75
N TYR A 360 -17.50 7.86 17.87
CA TYR A 360 -16.77 7.20 16.78
C TYR A 360 -15.66 8.08 16.19
N SER A 361 -14.80 7.43 15.40
CA SER A 361 -13.85 8.10 14.51
C SER A 361 -13.90 7.49 13.10
N VAL A 362 -13.81 8.34 12.09
CA VAL A 362 -13.57 7.98 10.69
C VAL A 362 -12.17 8.44 10.35
N GLU A 363 -11.32 7.52 9.92
CA GLU A 363 -9.94 7.82 9.56
C GLU A 363 -9.68 7.44 8.10
N THR A 364 -8.97 8.27 7.35
CA THR A 364 -8.60 7.97 5.98
C THR A 364 -7.33 8.67 5.54
N TRP A 365 -6.60 8.03 4.64
CA TRP A 365 -5.55 8.65 3.85
C TRP A 365 -6.09 8.92 2.44
N ALA A 366 -6.24 10.19 2.10
CA ALA A 366 -6.92 10.62 0.87
C ALA A 366 -6.07 11.61 0.05
N ILE A 367 -6.21 11.53 -1.27
CA ILE A 367 -5.68 12.50 -2.24
C ILE A 367 -6.87 13.01 -3.08
N PRO A 368 -7.47 14.16 -2.74
CA PRO A 368 -8.44 14.82 -3.59
C PRO A 368 -7.86 15.09 -4.98
N ALA A 369 -8.62 14.78 -6.05
CA ALA A 369 -8.15 15.02 -7.43
C ALA A 369 -7.92 16.51 -7.72
N ASN A 370 -8.67 17.38 -7.05
CA ASN A 370 -8.51 18.83 -7.05
C ASN A 370 -9.24 19.44 -5.85
N VAL A 371 -9.03 20.75 -5.68
CA VAL A 371 -9.57 21.59 -4.60
C VAL A 371 -10.82 22.39 -5.02
N THR A 372 -11.47 22.01 -6.12
CA THR A 372 -12.63 22.72 -6.70
C THR A 372 -13.91 21.89 -6.67
N GLN A 373 -13.89 20.71 -6.04
CA GLN A 373 -15.06 19.84 -5.96
C GLN A 373 -16.05 20.36 -4.92
N GLU A 374 -17.34 20.39 -5.25
CA GLU A 374 -18.40 20.81 -4.34
C GLU A 374 -19.38 19.65 -4.13
N ASP A 375 -19.96 19.58 -2.94
CA ASP A 375 -20.91 18.53 -2.58
C ASP A 375 -20.38 17.11 -2.87
N ALA A 376 -19.09 16.88 -2.60
CA ALA A 376 -18.39 15.66 -2.95
C ALA A 376 -18.19 14.78 -1.71
N ASN A 377 -18.75 13.57 -1.70
CA ASN A 377 -18.70 12.69 -0.52
C ASN A 377 -17.47 11.76 -0.58
N ILE A 378 -16.57 11.89 0.40
CA ILE A 378 -15.36 11.05 0.51
C ILE A 378 -15.72 9.71 1.13
N ILE A 379 -16.33 9.71 2.32
CA ILE A 379 -16.85 8.53 3.03
C ILE A 379 -18.21 8.87 3.63
N SER A 380 -19.24 8.06 3.39
CA SER A 380 -20.58 8.24 3.95
C SER A 380 -21.16 6.93 4.47
N TYR A 381 -21.89 6.98 5.58
CA TYR A 381 -22.78 5.92 6.03
C TYR A 381 -24.22 6.39 5.88
N SER A 382 -24.86 6.02 4.78
CA SER A 382 -26.06 6.71 4.28
C SER A 382 -26.97 5.80 3.44
N ALA A 383 -28.19 6.30 3.17
CA ALA A 383 -29.13 5.72 2.20
C ALA A 383 -29.27 6.57 0.93
N GLY A 384 -28.56 7.69 0.83
CA GLY A 384 -28.61 8.63 -0.29
C GLY A 384 -28.45 10.08 0.15
N ALA A 385 -28.53 11.00 -0.80
CA ALA A 385 -28.16 12.41 -0.61
C ALA A 385 -28.95 13.19 0.47
N VAL A 386 -30.07 12.64 0.97
CA VAL A 386 -30.98 13.29 1.93
C VAL A 386 -31.20 12.47 3.21
N ARG A 387 -30.49 11.33 3.38
CA ARG A 387 -30.59 10.47 4.58
C ARG A 387 -29.24 9.84 4.88
N ARG A 388 -28.68 10.17 6.03
CA ARG A 388 -27.35 9.68 6.46
C ARG A 388 -27.26 9.55 7.97
N ASN A 389 -26.33 8.72 8.42
CA ASN A 389 -25.85 8.74 9.79
C ASN A 389 -24.62 9.66 9.90
N PHE A 390 -23.63 9.52 9.00
CA PHE A 390 -22.54 10.47 8.89
C PHE A 390 -22.04 10.60 7.44
N THR A 391 -21.35 11.71 7.14
CA THR A 391 -20.58 11.90 5.91
C THR A 391 -19.33 12.75 6.21
N LEU A 392 -18.16 12.25 5.82
CA LEU A 392 -16.97 13.06 5.55
C LEU A 392 -16.98 13.45 4.07
N GLY A 393 -17.06 14.74 3.78
CA GLY A 393 -17.14 15.27 2.43
C GLY A 393 -16.17 16.43 2.18
N GLN A 394 -16.15 16.89 0.95
CA GLN A 394 -15.38 18.01 0.46
C GLN A 394 -16.31 19.11 -0.08
N SER A 395 -15.96 20.36 0.20
CA SER A 395 -16.44 21.51 -0.57
C SER A 395 -15.30 22.48 -0.77
N LEU A 396 -14.87 22.65 -2.01
CA LEU A 396 -13.68 23.39 -2.40
C LEU A 396 -12.46 22.93 -1.56
N TYR A 397 -11.90 23.82 -0.75
CA TYR A 397 -10.75 23.60 0.12
C TYR A 397 -11.12 23.11 1.52
N ASN A 398 -12.37 22.71 1.74
CA ASN A 398 -12.87 22.37 3.06
C ASN A 398 -13.18 20.88 3.20
N TYR A 399 -12.84 20.33 4.36
CA TYR A 399 -13.43 19.09 4.86
C TYR A 399 -14.71 19.39 5.62
N ASN A 400 -15.75 18.60 5.35
CA ASN A 400 -17.07 18.73 5.95
C ASN A 400 -17.48 17.44 6.67
N LEU A 401 -17.86 17.54 7.93
CA LEU A 401 -18.36 16.42 8.73
C LEU A 401 -19.85 16.60 9.07
N TYR A 402 -20.69 15.82 8.41
CA TYR A 402 -22.08 15.63 8.76
C TYR A 402 -22.21 14.52 9.81
N ASN A 403 -23.05 14.75 10.82
CA ASN A 403 -23.41 13.76 11.81
C ASN A 403 -24.90 13.89 12.13
N ARG A 404 -25.63 12.79 12.02
CA ARG A 404 -27.03 12.72 12.44
C ARG A 404 -27.09 12.54 13.96
N SER A 405 -27.96 13.30 14.61
CA SER A 405 -28.25 13.17 16.03
C SER A 405 -29.69 13.55 16.34
N ASN A 406 -30.08 13.46 17.61
CA ASN A 406 -31.38 13.94 18.11
C ASN A 406 -31.58 15.46 17.98
N GLU A 407 -30.53 16.23 17.67
CA GLU A 407 -30.60 17.68 17.43
C GLU A 407 -30.52 18.05 15.93
N SER A 408 -30.43 17.05 15.03
CA SER A 408 -30.42 17.26 13.58
C SER A 408 -31.63 16.62 12.90
N ASP A 409 -31.78 16.86 11.59
CA ASP A 409 -32.72 16.09 10.77
C ASP A 409 -32.14 14.71 10.38
N ALA A 410 -32.90 13.93 9.61
CA ALA A 410 -32.49 12.60 9.13
C ALA A 410 -31.29 12.63 8.15
N ASN A 411 -30.87 13.82 7.72
CA ASN A 411 -29.72 14.04 6.84
C ASN A 411 -28.51 14.62 7.60
N GLY A 412 -28.61 14.82 8.92
CA GLY A 412 -27.57 15.46 9.71
C GLY A 412 -27.28 16.88 9.25
N VAL A 413 -28.29 17.64 8.81
CA VAL A 413 -28.12 19.05 8.37
C VAL A 413 -27.51 19.89 9.50
N GLU A 414 -26.66 20.85 9.10
CA GLU A 414 -25.61 21.52 9.88
C GLU A 414 -24.37 20.63 10.08
N PHE A 415 -23.33 20.88 9.27
CA PHE A 415 -22.05 20.16 9.31
C PHE A 415 -20.95 21.00 9.95
N LEU A 416 -19.97 20.33 10.58
CA LEU A 416 -18.70 20.97 10.91
C LEU A 416 -17.90 21.14 9.62
N SER A 417 -17.38 22.34 9.36
CA SER A 417 -16.53 22.62 8.20
C SER A 417 -15.22 23.23 8.68
N THR A 418 -14.10 22.84 8.05
CA THR A 418 -12.85 23.59 8.18
C THR A 418 -13.03 25.02 7.66
N ALA A 419 -12.23 25.99 8.11
CA ALA A 419 -12.42 27.38 7.69
C ALA A 419 -12.04 27.62 6.22
N ASP A 420 -12.89 28.35 5.47
CA ASP A 420 -12.67 28.68 4.05
C ASP A 420 -11.29 29.28 3.78
N ALA A 421 -10.87 30.23 4.62
CA ALA A 421 -9.58 30.91 4.51
C ALA A 421 -8.38 30.06 4.96
N GLY A 422 -8.64 28.90 5.55
CA GLY A 422 -7.59 27.98 6.01
C GLY A 422 -7.03 27.12 4.87
N GLU A 423 -7.76 26.98 3.76
CA GLU A 423 -7.38 26.14 2.62
C GLU A 423 -6.84 24.76 3.05
N ILE A 424 -7.51 24.12 4.01
CA ILE A 424 -6.97 22.95 4.71
C ILE A 424 -6.87 21.72 3.80
N LEU A 425 -7.89 21.49 2.96
CA LEU A 425 -7.89 20.40 1.99
C LEU A 425 -7.03 20.78 0.79
N GLN A 426 -6.09 19.90 0.46
CA GLN A 426 -5.12 20.06 -0.61
C GLN A 426 -5.18 18.87 -1.57
N SER A 427 -4.70 19.03 -2.80
CA SER A 427 -4.60 17.94 -3.79
C SER A 427 -3.33 17.09 -3.60
N SER A 428 -2.91 16.88 -2.36
CA SER A 428 -1.79 16.04 -1.95
C SER A 428 -2.28 14.96 -0.97
N LEU A 429 -1.44 13.98 -0.68
CA LEU A 429 -1.78 12.93 0.29
C LEU A 429 -1.92 13.54 1.68
N GLN A 430 -3.12 13.44 2.24
CA GLN A 430 -3.45 13.92 3.57
C GLN A 430 -4.03 12.80 4.42
N HIS A 431 -3.63 12.77 5.68
CA HIS A 431 -4.26 11.97 6.73
C HIS A 431 -5.39 12.77 7.33
N VAL A 432 -6.61 12.25 7.31
CA VAL A 432 -7.80 12.93 7.81
C VAL A 432 -8.48 12.05 8.84
N VAL A 433 -8.71 12.59 10.03
CA VAL A 433 -9.51 11.94 11.08
C VAL A 433 -10.67 12.84 11.44
N ALA A 434 -11.88 12.31 11.36
CA ALA A 434 -13.11 12.99 11.72
C ALA A 434 -13.74 12.25 12.89
N THR A 435 -13.91 12.92 14.03
CA THR A 435 -14.39 12.31 15.27
C THR A 435 -15.72 12.91 15.70
N TYR A 436 -16.48 12.14 16.48
CA TYR A 436 -17.67 12.64 17.15
C TYR A 436 -17.84 11.96 18.51
N ASP A 437 -18.17 12.76 19.53
CA ASP A 437 -18.74 12.28 20.79
C ASP A 437 -19.95 13.12 21.23
N ALA A 438 -20.79 12.53 22.07
CA ALA A 438 -22.04 13.12 22.55
C ALA A 438 -21.87 14.43 23.35
N VAL A 439 -20.69 14.70 23.92
CA VAL A 439 -20.41 15.83 24.80
C VAL A 439 -19.67 16.94 24.06
N SER A 440 -18.57 16.61 23.38
CA SER A 440 -17.71 17.59 22.70
C SER A 440 -18.14 17.88 21.27
N GLY A 441 -19.03 17.07 20.70
CA GLY A 441 -19.49 17.20 19.32
C GLY A 441 -18.46 16.67 18.32
N ARG A 442 -18.38 17.29 17.15
CA ARG A 442 -17.51 16.87 16.05
C ARG A 442 -16.13 17.52 16.13
N SER A 443 -15.11 16.82 15.63
CA SER A 443 -13.79 17.40 15.38
C SER A 443 -13.16 16.86 14.11
N ILE A 444 -12.27 17.63 13.48
CA ILE A 444 -11.53 17.25 12.29
C ILE A 444 -10.04 17.46 12.56
N TYR A 445 -9.25 16.43 12.29
CA TYR A 445 -7.80 16.46 12.32
C TYR A 445 -7.28 16.25 10.91
N VAL A 446 -6.21 16.95 10.56
CA VAL A 446 -5.50 16.79 9.28
C VAL A 446 -4.01 16.69 9.56
N ASN A 447 -3.37 15.64 9.02
CA ASN A 447 -1.94 15.36 9.17
C ASN A 447 -1.48 15.33 10.64
N GLY A 448 -2.23 14.63 11.50
CA GLY A 448 -1.92 14.51 12.92
C GLY A 448 -2.38 15.68 13.80
N GLU A 449 -2.80 16.82 13.22
CA GLU A 449 -3.12 18.04 13.96
C GLU A 449 -4.62 18.34 13.99
N LEU A 450 -5.12 18.82 15.14
CA LEU A 450 -6.51 19.29 15.29
C LEU A 450 -6.71 20.59 14.51
N ILE A 451 -7.75 20.66 13.68
CA ILE A 451 -8.17 21.91 13.05
C ILE A 451 -9.10 22.64 14.00
N GLU A 452 -8.64 23.79 14.50
CA GLU A 452 -9.36 24.63 15.46
C GLU A 452 -10.58 25.32 14.80
N VAL A 453 -11.72 24.61 14.79
CA VAL A 453 -13.02 25.10 14.33
C VAL A 453 -14.12 24.77 15.33
N THR A 454 -15.07 25.69 15.50
CA THR A 454 -16.21 25.48 16.41
C THR A 454 -17.32 24.70 15.72
N ASP A 455 -17.79 23.62 16.35
CA ASP A 455 -18.98 22.90 15.89
C ASP A 455 -20.21 23.81 15.97
N PRO A 456 -20.98 24.00 14.87
CA PRO A 456 -22.22 24.76 14.91
C PRO A 456 -23.25 24.15 15.88
N VAL A 457 -23.19 22.84 16.14
CA VAL A 457 -24.00 22.16 17.14
C VAL A 457 -23.27 22.21 18.49
N THR A 458 -23.65 23.17 19.33
CA THR A 458 -22.95 23.51 20.59
C THR A 458 -23.56 22.86 21.84
N VAL A 459 -24.52 21.95 21.66
CA VAL A 459 -25.20 21.23 22.74
C VAL A 459 -24.80 19.76 22.71
N SER A 460 -24.88 19.09 23.86
CA SER A 460 -24.70 17.64 23.90
C SER A 460 -25.79 16.93 23.09
N THR A 461 -25.40 15.91 22.34
CA THR A 461 -26.29 15.21 21.40
C THR A 461 -26.23 13.70 21.61
N SER A 462 -27.08 12.96 20.90
CA SER A 462 -27.19 11.51 20.96
C SER A 462 -27.46 10.97 19.57
N ILE A 463 -26.81 9.84 19.27
CA ILE A 463 -26.92 9.10 18.01
C ILE A 463 -27.87 7.89 18.14
N ALA A 464 -28.70 7.86 19.18
CA ALA A 464 -29.59 6.72 19.44
C ALA A 464 -30.63 6.47 18.34
N ASP A 465 -30.87 7.46 17.46
CA ASP A 465 -31.80 7.40 16.33
C ASP A 465 -31.13 7.04 14.99
N TRP A 466 -29.82 6.72 15.00
CA TRP A 466 -29.12 6.21 13.83
C TRP A 466 -29.84 5.00 13.23
N ASP A 467 -29.84 4.95 11.90
CA ASP A 467 -30.53 3.94 11.11
C ASP A 467 -29.55 2.82 10.74
N ASP A 468 -29.90 1.56 11.01
CA ASP A 468 -29.02 0.42 10.79
C ASP A 468 -29.17 -0.21 9.39
N SER A 469 -30.06 0.33 8.56
CA SER A 469 -30.32 -0.15 7.19
C SER A 469 -29.43 0.50 6.12
N TYR A 470 -28.51 1.39 6.50
CA TYR A 470 -27.69 2.17 5.58
C TYR A 470 -26.46 1.39 5.11
N ALA A 471 -25.82 1.87 4.04
CA ALA A 471 -24.58 1.30 3.52
C ALA A 471 -23.42 2.27 3.76
N ILE A 472 -22.23 1.74 4.02
CA ILE A 472 -20.99 2.53 3.91
C ILE A 472 -20.65 2.68 2.42
N VAL A 473 -20.28 3.89 2.00
CA VAL A 473 -19.89 4.21 0.63
C VAL A 473 -18.72 5.19 0.63
N MET A 474 -17.81 5.04 -0.33
CA MET A 474 -16.66 5.90 -0.53
C MET A 474 -16.58 6.38 -1.98
N GLY A 475 -16.11 7.62 -2.16
CA GLY A 475 -15.99 8.29 -3.47
C GLY A 475 -17.30 8.74 -4.10
N ASN A 476 -18.44 8.47 -3.47
CA ASN A 476 -19.74 8.97 -3.91
C ASN A 476 -20.77 8.84 -2.77
N GLU A 477 -22.03 9.10 -3.12
CA GLU A 477 -23.21 8.75 -2.36
C GLU A 477 -23.87 7.48 -2.92
N VAL A 478 -24.67 6.77 -2.12
CA VAL A 478 -25.43 5.59 -2.56
C VAL A 478 -26.27 5.89 -3.82
N SER A 479 -26.79 7.13 -3.91
CA SER A 479 -27.58 7.64 -5.05
C SER A 479 -26.76 8.14 -6.26
N ASN A 480 -25.42 8.01 -6.25
CA ASN A 480 -24.51 8.39 -7.35
C ASN A 480 -24.55 9.87 -7.79
N ASN A 481 -24.89 10.78 -6.89
CA ASN A 481 -25.08 12.19 -7.21
C ASN A 481 -24.25 13.15 -6.33
N ARG A 482 -23.25 12.63 -5.61
CA ARG A 482 -22.30 13.38 -4.78
C ARG A 482 -20.87 12.86 -5.01
N THR A 483 -20.51 12.72 -6.29
CA THR A 483 -19.25 12.12 -6.71
C THR A 483 -18.06 12.89 -6.16
N TRP A 484 -17.14 12.17 -5.53
CA TRP A 484 -15.83 12.66 -5.16
C TRP A 484 -14.78 11.97 -6.02
N ASN A 485 -13.97 12.76 -6.71
CA ASN A 485 -12.84 12.27 -7.49
C ASN A 485 -11.57 12.40 -6.65
N GLY A 486 -10.84 11.32 -6.55
CA GLY A 486 -9.61 11.28 -5.78
C GLY A 486 -9.20 9.85 -5.49
N LYS A 487 -8.14 9.73 -4.69
CA LYS A 487 -7.51 8.46 -4.35
C LYS A 487 -7.65 8.21 -2.86
N LEU A 488 -7.91 6.96 -2.47
CA LEU A 488 -7.87 6.51 -1.09
C LEU A 488 -6.75 5.48 -0.94
N ARG A 489 -5.86 5.70 0.03
CA ARG A 489 -4.79 4.76 0.38
C ARG A 489 -5.18 3.87 1.55
N MET A 490 -6.09 4.36 2.40
CA MET A 490 -6.66 3.60 3.52
C MET A 490 -7.93 4.29 4.02
N ALA A 491 -8.88 3.52 4.54
CA ALA A 491 -10.00 4.01 5.33
C ALA A 491 -10.28 3.09 6.53
N ALA A 492 -10.62 3.66 7.68
CA ALA A 492 -10.94 2.93 8.90
C ALA A 492 -12.09 3.57 9.68
N ILE A 493 -12.83 2.74 10.40
CA ILE A 493 -13.89 3.15 11.32
C ILE A 493 -13.56 2.63 12.71
N HIS A 494 -13.55 3.51 13.71
CA HIS A 494 -13.40 3.18 15.12
C HIS A 494 -14.69 3.51 15.87
N ASN A 495 -15.07 2.69 16.86
CA ASN A 495 -16.22 2.97 17.73
C ASN A 495 -15.86 3.80 18.98
N ARG A 496 -14.72 4.47 18.96
CA ARG A 496 -14.25 5.40 19.98
C ARG A 496 -13.68 6.64 19.32
N VAL A 497 -13.65 7.76 20.04
CA VAL A 497 -12.86 8.92 19.65
C VAL A 497 -11.38 8.58 19.77
N LEU A 498 -10.63 8.77 18.68
CA LEU A 498 -9.18 8.75 18.72
C LEU A 498 -8.69 10.01 19.43
N THR A 499 -7.87 9.82 20.45
CA THR A 499 -7.21 10.93 21.16
C THR A 499 -6.21 11.65 20.24
N PRO A 500 -5.89 12.94 20.49
CA PRO A 500 -4.89 13.65 19.70
C PRO A 500 -3.55 12.90 19.59
N GLU A 501 -3.12 12.25 20.67
CA GLU A 501 -1.89 11.46 20.69
C GLU A 501 -1.99 10.21 19.79
N GLN A 502 -3.14 9.54 19.76
CA GLN A 502 -3.39 8.40 18.86
C GLN A 502 -3.49 8.83 17.40
N VAL A 503 -4.07 10.00 17.13
CA VAL A 503 -4.15 10.58 15.78
C VAL A 503 -2.75 10.91 15.26
N ALA A 504 -1.92 11.57 16.08
CA ALA A 504 -0.52 11.84 15.75
C ALA A 504 0.29 10.55 15.56
N GLN A 505 0.12 9.56 16.46
CA GLN A 505 0.76 8.24 16.32
C GLN A 505 0.39 7.57 15.00
N ASN A 506 -0.89 7.56 14.62
CA ASN A 506 -1.36 6.97 13.37
C ASN A 506 -0.84 7.73 12.14
N PHE A 507 -0.74 9.07 12.21
CA PHE A 507 -0.14 9.89 11.16
C PHE A 507 1.34 9.55 10.95
N ASP A 508 2.13 9.50 12.03
CA ASP A 508 3.57 9.23 11.99
C ASP A 508 3.89 7.85 11.42
N VAL A 509 3.03 6.85 11.66
CA VAL A 509 3.16 5.52 11.06
C VAL A 509 2.99 5.56 9.54
N GLY A 510 2.18 6.48 9.01
CA GLY A 510 1.95 6.64 7.57
C GLY A 510 1.00 5.59 6.97
N VAL A 511 0.99 5.52 5.64
CA VAL A 511 0.18 4.57 4.86
C VAL A 511 0.98 3.98 3.71
N GLY A 512 0.52 2.84 3.20
CA GLY A 512 1.11 2.16 2.06
C GLY A 512 2.20 1.17 2.48
N GLU A 513 2.78 0.53 1.47
CA GLU A 513 3.84 -0.44 1.69
C GLU A 513 5.16 0.26 2.03
N LYS A 514 5.71 -0.08 3.20
CA LYS A 514 7.02 0.41 3.66
C LYS A 514 7.99 -0.75 3.74
N PHE A 515 9.25 -0.49 3.43
CA PHE A 515 10.36 -1.43 3.47
C PHE A 515 11.48 -0.88 4.33
N PHE A 516 12.02 -1.70 5.21
CA PHE A 516 13.28 -1.41 5.90
C PHE A 516 14.43 -1.98 5.06
N LEU A 517 15.23 -1.09 4.47
CA LEU A 517 16.43 -1.45 3.73
C LEU A 517 17.66 -1.23 4.61
N LEU A 518 18.42 -2.30 4.86
CA LEU A 518 19.61 -2.29 5.72
C LEU A 518 20.89 -2.33 4.88
N PHE A 519 21.38 -1.17 4.44
CA PHE A 519 22.59 -1.09 3.64
C PHE A 519 23.82 -1.43 4.50
N SER A 520 24.47 -2.57 4.25
CA SER A 520 25.66 -2.95 5.02
C SER A 520 26.80 -1.97 4.77
N VAL A 521 27.35 -1.47 5.87
CA VAL A 521 28.57 -0.65 5.91
C VAL A 521 29.70 -1.37 6.67
N ALA A 522 29.44 -2.58 7.16
CA ALA A 522 30.34 -3.35 8.01
C ALA A 522 31.72 -3.55 7.36
N GLU A 523 31.75 -3.78 6.05
CA GLU A 523 32.98 -4.00 5.29
C GLU A 523 33.85 -2.75 5.18
N GLU A 524 33.23 -1.57 5.15
CA GLU A 524 33.95 -0.29 5.06
C GLU A 524 34.55 0.10 6.41
N ILE A 525 33.78 -0.05 7.49
CA ILE A 525 34.21 0.39 8.83
C ILE A 525 34.90 -0.71 9.66
N GLY A 526 34.87 -1.96 9.19
CA GLY A 526 35.46 -3.11 9.90
C GLY A 526 34.71 -3.53 11.17
N ILE A 527 33.43 -3.16 11.29
CA ILE A 527 32.57 -3.50 12.43
C ILE A 527 31.45 -4.40 11.90
N PRO A 528 31.41 -5.70 12.28
CA PRO A 528 30.36 -6.62 11.87
C PRO A 528 28.95 -6.10 12.18
N ASP A 529 27.98 -6.58 11.40
CA ASP A 529 26.54 -6.34 11.62
C ASP A 529 26.15 -4.85 11.69
N SER A 530 26.91 -3.98 11.02
CA SER A 530 26.66 -2.53 10.97
C SER A 530 25.99 -2.11 9.67
N TYR A 531 24.88 -1.38 9.77
CA TYR A 531 24.03 -1.00 8.65
C TYR A 531 23.60 0.47 8.72
N ILE A 532 23.32 1.06 7.55
CA ILE A 532 22.47 2.23 7.43
C ILE A 532 21.07 1.76 7.06
N LEU A 533 20.16 1.86 8.01
CA LEU A 533 18.74 1.55 7.85
C LEU A 533 18.00 2.74 7.22
N PHE A 534 17.23 2.48 6.17
CA PHE A 534 16.26 3.41 5.60
C PHE A 534 14.84 2.85 5.72
N GLU A 535 13.88 3.75 5.97
CA GLU A 535 12.48 3.52 5.65
C GLU A 535 12.25 3.90 4.19
N VAL A 536 11.85 2.96 3.36
CA VAL A 536 11.64 3.16 1.92
C VAL A 536 10.20 2.83 1.56
N SER A 537 9.54 3.70 0.81
CA SER A 537 8.22 3.42 0.23
C SER A 537 8.15 3.93 -1.21
N LEU A 538 7.18 3.44 -1.97
CA LEU A 538 6.82 4.14 -3.21
C LEU A 538 6.17 5.48 -2.85
N PHE A 539 6.72 6.56 -3.41
CA PHE A 539 6.18 7.90 -3.24
C PHE A 539 4.98 8.10 -4.18
N ASP A 540 5.15 7.68 -5.43
CA ASP A 540 4.13 7.63 -6.48
C ASP A 540 4.53 6.56 -7.52
N SER A 541 3.87 6.56 -8.68
CA SER A 541 4.17 5.62 -9.77
C SER A 541 5.53 5.84 -10.47
N PHE A 542 6.31 6.85 -10.06
CA PHE A 542 7.54 7.29 -10.72
C PHE A 542 8.73 7.45 -9.76
N ALA A 543 8.54 7.34 -8.45
CA ALA A 543 9.61 7.56 -7.48
C ALA A 543 9.45 6.80 -6.16
N TYR A 544 10.58 6.58 -5.50
CA TYR A 544 10.70 6.09 -4.13
C TYR A 544 10.92 7.25 -3.16
N LEU A 545 10.40 7.13 -1.95
CA LEU A 545 10.73 7.98 -0.82
C LEU A 545 11.68 7.21 0.11
N PHE A 546 12.93 7.67 0.20
CA PHE A 546 13.91 7.21 1.19
C PHE A 546 13.89 8.14 2.39
N ASN A 547 13.55 7.63 3.57
CA ASN A 547 13.37 8.44 4.76
C ASN A 547 14.13 7.89 5.96
N ARG A 548 14.41 8.78 6.92
CA ARG A 548 14.94 8.45 8.26
C ARG A 548 16.19 7.56 8.25
N PRO A 549 17.27 7.94 7.53
CA PRO A 549 18.53 7.20 7.61
C PRO A 549 18.98 7.05 9.05
N THR A 550 19.20 5.80 9.47
CA THR A 550 19.52 5.44 10.86
C THR A 550 20.70 4.49 10.87
N PHE A 551 21.76 4.82 11.60
CA PHE A 551 22.84 3.86 11.83
C PHE A 551 22.38 2.83 12.86
N ILE A 552 22.54 1.54 12.56
CA ILE A 552 22.17 0.45 13.47
C ILE A 552 23.17 -0.70 13.40
N ASN A 553 23.47 -1.29 14.56
CA ASN A 553 24.20 -2.53 14.68
C ASN A 553 23.26 -3.63 15.19
N LEU A 554 23.22 -4.79 14.50
CA LEU A 554 22.32 -5.89 14.84
C LEU A 554 22.89 -6.86 15.88
N ASP A 555 24.15 -6.74 16.28
CA ASP A 555 24.73 -7.49 17.40
C ASP A 555 24.26 -6.86 18.74
N PRO A 556 23.46 -7.57 19.55
CA PRO A 556 22.95 -7.03 20.81
C PRO A 556 24.05 -6.79 21.85
N ASP A 557 25.23 -7.40 21.68
CA ASP A 557 26.38 -7.23 22.56
C ASP A 557 27.35 -6.12 22.08
N TRP A 558 27.09 -5.51 20.91
CA TRP A 558 27.91 -4.44 20.39
C TRP A 558 27.85 -3.18 21.26
N THR A 559 29.02 -2.60 21.54
CA THR A 559 29.13 -1.33 22.26
C THR A 559 29.36 -0.20 21.27
N PRO A 560 28.53 0.87 21.30
CA PRO A 560 28.67 1.98 20.38
C PRO A 560 30.03 2.67 20.45
N VAL A 561 30.57 2.99 19.28
CA VAL A 561 31.81 3.75 19.09
C VAL A 561 31.58 4.90 18.13
N ALA A 562 32.45 5.92 18.20
CA ALA A 562 32.39 7.05 17.29
C ALA A 562 32.72 6.64 15.85
N ILE A 563 31.82 6.95 14.91
CA ILE A 563 31.99 6.68 13.47
C ILE A 563 31.57 7.91 12.69
N ASP A 564 32.52 8.56 12.01
CA ASP A 564 32.23 9.74 11.19
C ASP A 564 31.48 9.34 9.92
N ILE A 565 30.46 10.11 9.55
CA ILE A 565 29.65 9.92 8.34
C ILE A 565 29.46 11.29 7.68
N GLU A 566 30.08 11.49 6.52
CA GLU A 566 30.02 12.74 5.76
C GLU A 566 29.63 12.47 4.29
N GLY A 567 28.80 13.36 3.73
CA GLY A 567 28.50 13.39 2.30
C GLY A 567 27.79 12.14 1.76
N MET A 568 26.81 11.61 2.50
CA MET A 568 26.09 10.39 2.11
C MET A 568 25.17 10.64 0.90
N ARG A 569 25.22 9.80 -0.13
CA ARG A 569 24.33 9.86 -1.30
C ARG A 569 23.70 8.50 -1.60
N ILE A 570 22.58 8.50 -2.29
CA ILE A 570 21.89 7.29 -2.74
C ILE A 570 22.34 6.98 -4.17
N GLY A 571 22.92 5.82 -4.37
CA GLY A 571 23.15 5.19 -5.65
C GLY A 571 21.93 4.40 -6.12
N ILE A 572 21.68 4.44 -7.42
CA ILE A 572 20.69 3.63 -8.12
C ILE A 572 21.32 3.09 -9.41
N ASN A 573 21.18 1.79 -9.65
CA ASN A 573 21.56 1.15 -10.91
C ASN A 573 22.98 1.51 -11.39
N GLY A 574 23.98 1.28 -10.55
CA GLY A 574 25.39 1.46 -10.89
C GLY A 574 25.92 2.90 -10.85
N LYS A 575 25.10 3.90 -10.52
CA LYS A 575 25.49 5.32 -10.45
C LYS A 575 24.84 6.04 -9.26
N GLU A 576 25.36 7.20 -8.88
CA GLU A 576 24.64 8.09 -7.95
C GLU A 576 23.37 8.64 -8.61
N ALA A 577 22.26 8.70 -7.86
CA ALA A 577 21.03 9.31 -8.38
C ALA A 577 21.27 10.80 -8.67
N ILE A 578 20.80 11.26 -9.83
CA ILE A 578 21.06 12.62 -10.35
C ILE A 578 20.33 13.73 -9.58
N ALA A 579 19.28 13.38 -8.84
CA ALA A 579 18.44 14.29 -8.10
C ALA A 579 18.00 13.63 -6.79
N GLY A 580 17.49 14.44 -5.85
CA GLY A 580 17.04 13.93 -4.56
C GLY A 580 18.20 13.40 -3.71
N GLN A 581 19.29 14.18 -3.59
CA GLN A 581 20.45 13.84 -2.75
C GLN A 581 20.46 14.71 -1.48
N VAL A 582 19.37 14.70 -0.72
CA VAL A 582 19.25 15.55 0.48
C VAL A 582 20.33 15.23 1.53
N TYR A 583 20.79 13.98 1.58
CA TYR A 583 21.82 13.52 2.51
C TYR A 583 23.25 13.90 2.10
N ALA A 584 23.46 14.48 0.91
CA ALA A 584 24.80 14.86 0.44
C ALA A 584 25.46 15.93 1.33
N ASN A 585 24.68 16.65 2.13
CA ASN A 585 25.18 17.64 3.10
C ASN A 585 25.28 17.07 4.52
N LEU A 586 25.13 15.76 4.71
CA LEU A 586 25.28 15.14 6.01
C LEU A 586 26.73 15.32 6.49
N ASP A 587 26.89 15.82 7.70
CA ASP A 587 28.17 15.95 8.41
C ASP A 587 27.87 15.62 9.88
N THR A 588 28.03 14.34 10.23
CA THR A 588 27.66 13.83 11.54
C THR A 588 28.56 12.66 11.95
N ALA A 589 28.39 12.19 13.19
CA ALA A 589 29.01 10.97 13.65
C ALA A 589 28.01 10.13 14.46
N VAL A 590 28.16 8.80 14.39
CA VAL A 590 27.57 7.91 15.38
C VAL A 590 28.18 8.29 16.73
N ASP A 591 27.36 8.68 17.68
CA ASP A 591 27.76 9.09 19.02
C ASP A 591 27.20 8.08 20.02
N PRO A 592 28.05 7.43 20.84
CA PRO A 592 27.60 6.52 21.88
C PRO A 592 26.56 7.09 22.84
N ALA A 593 26.50 8.42 23.01
CA ALA A 593 25.50 9.09 23.84
C ALA A 593 24.11 9.21 23.18
N LEU A 594 24.05 9.16 21.85
CA LEU A 594 22.81 9.28 21.06
C LEU A 594 22.30 7.94 20.55
N TYR A 595 23.13 6.91 20.54
CA TYR A 595 22.77 5.58 20.06
C TYR A 595 21.87 4.81 21.03
N ALA A 596 20.76 4.28 20.54
CA ALA A 596 19.88 3.38 21.26
C ALA A 596 20.02 1.94 20.77
N ALA A 597 20.29 0.99 21.67
CA ALA A 597 20.56 -0.42 21.31
C ALA A 597 19.52 -1.07 20.38
N GLN A 598 18.24 -0.73 20.53
CA GLN A 598 17.16 -1.28 19.70
C GLN A 598 16.65 -0.33 18.59
N GLY A 599 17.03 0.96 18.64
CA GLY A 599 16.53 1.98 17.72
C GLY A 599 17.59 2.58 16.80
N GLY A 600 18.86 2.24 17.01
CA GLY A 600 19.98 2.87 16.33
C GLY A 600 20.17 4.33 16.70
N GLN A 601 20.81 5.08 15.81
CA GLN A 601 20.92 6.53 15.87
C GLN A 601 20.41 7.13 14.56
N LEU A 602 19.39 7.98 14.64
CA LEU A 602 18.89 8.75 13.51
C LEU A 602 19.96 9.73 13.02
N LEU A 603 20.30 9.67 11.74
CA LEU A 603 21.32 10.51 11.11
C LEU A 603 20.73 11.79 10.53
N SER A 604 19.52 11.72 9.97
CA SER A 604 18.80 12.88 9.42
C SER A 604 17.29 12.68 9.52
N PRO A 605 16.52 13.72 9.89
CA PRO A 605 15.05 13.66 9.86
C PRO A 605 14.47 13.92 8.46
N SER A 606 15.28 14.36 7.49
CA SER A 606 14.82 14.67 6.14
C SER A 606 14.57 13.40 5.33
N GLY A 607 13.63 13.48 4.38
CA GLY A 607 13.41 12.46 3.35
C GLY A 607 14.00 12.86 2.00
N SER A 608 14.21 11.88 1.13
CA SER A 608 14.74 12.07 -0.22
C SER A 608 13.91 11.28 -1.23
N VAL A 609 13.51 11.95 -2.32
CA VAL A 609 12.74 11.33 -3.41
C VAL A 609 13.69 10.90 -4.51
N ILE A 610 13.76 9.60 -4.79
CA ILE A 610 14.62 8.99 -5.80
C ILE A 610 13.75 8.48 -6.95
N ALA A 611 14.06 8.89 -8.18
CA ALA A 611 13.30 8.45 -9.34
C ALA A 611 13.40 6.93 -9.54
N LEU A 612 12.26 6.31 -9.88
CA LEU A 612 12.18 4.94 -10.35
C LEU A 612 12.75 4.87 -11.77
N GLU A 613 13.68 3.95 -12.03
CA GLU A 613 14.35 3.83 -13.32
C GLU A 613 13.94 2.55 -14.06
N LYS A 614 14.06 1.39 -13.41
CA LYS A 614 13.79 0.06 -14.00
C LYS A 614 12.52 -0.60 -13.47
N GLY A 615 11.97 -0.08 -12.37
CA GLY A 615 10.85 -0.68 -11.66
C GLY A 615 11.26 -1.32 -10.34
N THR A 616 10.28 -1.51 -9.47
CA THR A 616 10.46 -1.89 -8.06
C THR A 616 11.15 -3.23 -7.84
N GLU A 617 10.97 -4.17 -8.76
CA GLU A 617 11.62 -5.49 -8.70
C GLU A 617 13.07 -5.49 -9.20
N SER A 618 13.47 -4.48 -9.98
CA SER A 618 14.73 -4.47 -10.72
C SER A 618 15.67 -3.33 -10.32
N ASP A 619 15.17 -2.24 -9.76
CA ASP A 619 16.01 -1.15 -9.28
C ASP A 619 16.88 -1.64 -8.12
N GLU A 620 18.19 -1.46 -8.27
CA GLU A 620 19.21 -1.75 -7.27
C GLU A 620 19.69 -0.44 -6.66
N PHE A 621 19.73 -0.37 -5.33
CA PHE A 621 20.17 0.77 -4.56
C PHE A 621 21.46 0.45 -3.81
N PHE A 622 22.28 1.47 -3.59
CA PHE A 622 23.44 1.44 -2.69
C PHE A 622 23.66 2.83 -2.12
N LEU A 623 24.56 2.99 -1.16
CA LEU A 623 24.95 4.29 -0.61
C LEU A 623 26.38 4.60 -0.99
N THR A 624 26.68 5.88 -1.17
CA THR A 624 28.05 6.38 -1.35
C THR A 624 28.35 7.41 -0.27
N PHE A 625 29.64 7.58 0.07
CA PHE A 625 30.07 8.47 1.13
C PHE A 625 31.29 9.29 0.69
N GLU A 626 31.35 10.56 1.13
CA GLU A 626 32.60 11.32 1.10
C GLU A 626 33.53 10.85 2.22
N LYS A 627 32.96 10.50 3.37
CA LYS A 627 33.67 9.87 4.46
C LYS A 627 32.77 8.91 5.23
N LEU A 628 33.31 7.73 5.52
CA LEU A 628 32.68 6.72 6.36
C LEU A 628 33.76 6.07 7.24
N GLY A 629 33.73 6.38 8.53
CA GLY A 629 34.80 6.04 9.46
C GLY A 629 36.14 6.62 9.01
N SER A 630 37.11 5.76 8.71
CA SER A 630 38.43 6.16 8.20
C SER A 630 38.52 6.24 6.67
N ASN A 631 37.51 5.74 5.94
CA ASN A 631 37.52 5.72 4.48
C ASN A 631 37.03 7.06 3.94
N THR A 632 37.72 7.58 2.92
CA THR A 632 37.39 8.88 2.31
C THR A 632 37.39 8.78 0.80
N ASN A 633 36.42 9.43 0.16
CA ASN A 633 36.35 9.66 -1.27
C ASN A 633 36.39 11.17 -1.52
N ALA A 634 37.31 11.62 -2.39
CA ALA A 634 37.42 13.02 -2.73
C ALA A 634 36.30 13.39 -3.73
N PHE A 635 35.22 14.00 -3.23
CA PHE A 635 34.18 14.56 -4.08
C PHE A 635 34.65 15.91 -4.64
N LEU A 636 34.65 16.04 -5.95
CA LEU A 636 34.91 17.31 -6.63
C LEU A 636 33.57 17.81 -7.14
N ASP A 637 33.07 18.90 -6.56
CA ASP A 637 31.94 19.61 -7.15
C ASP A 637 32.27 19.94 -8.61
N PRO A 638 31.39 19.61 -9.58
CA PRO A 638 31.58 20.08 -10.93
C PRO A 638 31.63 21.61 -10.88
N ALA A 639 32.74 22.17 -11.35
CA ALA A 639 32.89 23.62 -11.41
C ALA A 639 31.66 24.21 -12.12
N PRO A 640 31.06 25.30 -11.59
CA PRO A 640 29.90 25.91 -12.23
C PRO A 640 30.22 26.13 -13.70
N VAL A 641 29.33 25.67 -14.59
CA VAL A 641 29.49 25.95 -16.02
C VAL A 641 29.52 27.47 -16.15
N ALA A 642 30.65 28.00 -16.63
CA ALA A 642 30.77 29.43 -16.88
C ALA A 642 29.58 29.83 -17.77
N PRO A 643 28.83 30.90 -17.43
CA PRO A 643 27.72 31.31 -18.26
C PRO A 643 28.22 31.47 -19.69
N THR A 644 27.49 30.90 -20.65
CA THR A 644 27.79 31.10 -22.06
C THR A 644 27.97 32.60 -22.28
N PRO A 645 29.11 33.06 -22.84
CA PRO A 645 29.25 34.45 -23.22
C PRO A 645 27.99 34.84 -23.97
N GLY A 646 27.30 35.89 -23.53
CA GLY A 646 26.11 36.37 -24.21
C GLY A 646 26.45 36.50 -25.70
N ALA A 647 25.56 36.03 -26.57
CA ALA A 647 25.75 36.29 -27.99
C ALA A 647 25.92 37.81 -28.15
N ASP A 648 26.94 38.24 -28.89
CA ASP A 648 27.02 39.63 -29.35
C ASP A 648 25.75 39.87 -30.17
N ALA A 649 24.73 40.42 -29.53
CA ALA A 649 23.53 40.84 -30.22
C ALA A 649 23.95 41.95 -31.18
N ASP A 650 23.43 41.91 -32.41
CA ASP A 650 23.57 43.04 -33.32
C ASP A 650 23.17 44.33 -32.59
N PRO A 651 23.94 45.43 -32.71
CA PRO A 651 23.66 46.67 -32.01
C PRO A 651 22.22 47.11 -32.32
N VAL A 652 21.35 47.00 -31.31
CA VAL A 652 19.99 47.51 -31.37
C VAL A 652 20.03 49.03 -31.17
N SER A 653 19.21 49.75 -31.92
CA SER A 653 19.07 51.21 -31.80
C SER A 653 18.66 51.61 -30.38
N ASP A 654 19.44 52.49 -29.73
CA ASP A 654 19.17 53.11 -28.40
C ASP A 654 17.86 53.92 -28.33
N ILE A 655 17.10 54.02 -29.43
CA ILE A 655 15.86 54.78 -29.51
C ILE A 655 14.68 53.83 -29.31
N GLY A 656 14.35 53.53 -28.05
CA GLY A 656 13.19 52.68 -27.76
C GLY A 656 12.74 52.55 -26.31
N VAL A 657 13.45 53.14 -25.34
CA VAL A 657 13.05 53.02 -23.92
C VAL A 657 12.87 54.41 -23.33
N ARG A 658 11.61 54.82 -23.11
CA ARG A 658 11.30 55.98 -22.28
C ARG A 658 11.46 55.60 -20.82
N THR A 659 12.05 56.50 -20.04
CA THR A 659 12.20 56.30 -18.58
C THR A 659 10.86 56.49 -17.87
N PHE A 660 10.69 55.89 -16.69
CA PHE A 660 9.42 55.92 -15.93
C PHE A 660 8.94 57.36 -15.63
N ASP A 661 9.88 58.31 -15.52
CA ASP A 661 9.59 59.73 -15.33
C ASP A 661 8.98 60.39 -16.59
N GLU A 662 9.23 59.86 -17.78
CA GLU A 662 8.66 60.35 -19.06
C GLU A 662 7.26 59.79 -19.36
N ILE A 663 6.80 58.80 -18.58
CA ILE A 663 5.45 58.21 -18.70
C ILE A 663 4.44 58.94 -17.79
N ASN A 664 4.90 59.65 -16.76
CA ASN A 664 4.05 60.30 -15.74
C ASN A 664 4.15 61.84 -15.68
N ALA A 665 4.61 62.50 -16.75
CA ALA A 665 4.66 63.96 -16.87
C ALA A 665 3.48 64.54 -17.68
#